data_AF-A0A3N0XX67-F1
#
_entry.id   AF-A0A3N0XX67-F1
#
_cell.length_a   1.000
_cell.length_b   1.000
_cell.length_c   1.000
_cell.angle_alpha   90.00
_cell.angle_beta   90.00
_cell.angle_gamma   90.00
#
_symmetry.space_group_name_H-M   'P 1'
#
loop_
_entity.id
_entity.type
_entity.pdbx_description
1 polymer ?
#
loop_
_entity_poly.entity_id
_entity_poly.type
_entity_poly.pdbx_seq_one_letter_code
_entity_poly.pdbx_strand_id
1 'polypeptide(L)'
;MGLCRWTIEVVVLMTVFSSLLPVRADEHDHKYTDKEEVVLWMNTVGPYHNRQETYKYFSLPFCVGTKKTISHYHETLGEALQGVELEFSGLDIKYTEEVMQTTYCDIELDKPKKDAFVYAIKNHYWYQMYIDDLPIWGIVGEADENGEDYYLWTYKKLEIGYNGNRIVDVNLTSEGKVKLVPNTRIPMSYSVKWKKSDVKFEDRFDKYLDPSFFQHRIHWFSIFNSFMMVIFLVGLVSMILMRTLRKDYARYSKEEEMDDMDRDLGDEYGWKQVHGDVFRPSSHPLIFSSLIGSGCQIFSVSLIVIILAMIEDLYTERGSMLSTAIFVYAATSPVNGYFGGSLYAKQGGRRWIKQMFIGAFLIPAMVCGTAFFINFIAIYYHASRAIPFGTMVAVCCICFFVILPLNLVGTILGRNLSGQPNFPCRVNAVPRPIPEKKWFMEPAVIVCLGGILPFGSIFIEMYFIFTSFWAYKIYYVYGFMMLVLVILCIVTVCVTIVCTYFLLNAEDYRWQWTSFLSAASTAVYVYMYSFYYYFFKTKFKSVDLIPKISMYKIFPRMYGLFQTSFYFGYMAVFSTALGIMCGFLPISAPLVIASLIPHKGIKPALFWQALPQIILQRFRLFSAVTETICRSLLPIPLSACLAAFSVMVVRSEESENGIQVFDSNGNAVGVSKEAGSKAIKETALSRAALFGTTAAVPSFLLALLKRAKFVQRNPMIIAPVRHVSTAIIFGLMIPVSFSVFPQFGKMKRENLEEEFQSLESNGELFYHRGL
;
A
#
# COMPACT_ATOMS: atom_id res chain seq x y z
N MET A 1 22.08 -6.48 -12.59
CA MET A 1 21.98 -6.82 -14.02
C MET A 1 21.58 -8.28 -14.28
N GLY A 2 22.02 -9.27 -13.50
CA GLY A 2 21.59 -10.68 -13.68
C GLY A 2 20.13 -11.01 -13.31
N LEU A 3 19.53 -10.26 -12.35
CA LEU A 3 18.16 -10.51 -11.87
C LEU A 3 17.10 -10.31 -12.97
N CYS A 4 17.27 -9.31 -13.83
CA CYS A 4 16.31 -8.92 -14.86
C CYS A 4 16.25 -9.92 -16.03
N ARG A 5 17.38 -10.55 -16.37
CA ARG A 5 17.47 -11.47 -17.51
C ARG A 5 16.84 -12.83 -17.19
N TRP A 6 17.01 -13.31 -15.96
CA TRP A 6 16.44 -14.59 -15.52
C TRP A 6 14.92 -14.51 -15.32
N THR A 7 14.40 -13.38 -14.80
CA THR A 7 12.96 -13.16 -14.64
C THR A 7 12.23 -13.07 -15.98
N ILE A 8 12.85 -12.44 -17.00
CA ILE A 8 12.26 -12.33 -18.33
C ILE A 8 12.19 -13.70 -19.01
N GLU A 9 13.25 -14.52 -18.92
CA GLU A 9 13.26 -15.86 -19.54
C GLU A 9 12.22 -16.80 -18.92
N VAL A 10 11.99 -16.73 -17.61
CA VAL A 10 10.94 -17.54 -16.94
C VAL A 10 9.53 -17.07 -17.31
N VAL A 11 9.30 -15.76 -17.40
CA VAL A 11 7.99 -15.20 -17.81
C VAL A 11 7.67 -15.59 -19.27
N VAL A 12 8.66 -15.56 -20.17
CA VAL A 12 8.48 -15.96 -21.57
C VAL A 12 8.23 -17.46 -21.72
N LEU A 13 8.87 -18.31 -20.90
CA LEU A 13 8.63 -19.77 -20.95
C LEU A 13 7.24 -20.15 -20.43
N MET A 14 6.73 -19.41 -19.44
CA MET A 14 5.39 -19.62 -18.88
C MET A 14 4.28 -19.16 -19.84
N THR A 15 4.47 -18.04 -20.54
CA THR A 15 3.48 -17.55 -21.52
C THR A 15 3.40 -18.44 -22.78
N VAL A 16 4.51 -19.08 -23.18
CA VAL A 16 4.53 -20.01 -24.31
C VAL A 16 3.91 -21.38 -23.97
N PHE A 17 3.93 -21.81 -22.70
CA PHE A 17 3.31 -23.07 -22.30
C PHE A 17 1.78 -22.98 -22.15
N SER A 18 1.26 -21.76 -21.92
CA SER A 18 -0.19 -21.50 -21.81
C SER A 18 -0.93 -21.53 -23.16
N SER A 19 -0.23 -21.36 -24.29
CA SER A 19 -0.85 -21.16 -25.61
C SER A 19 -1.11 -22.45 -26.42
N LEU A 20 -0.93 -23.64 -25.84
CA LEU A 20 -0.94 -24.92 -26.58
C LEU A 20 -2.11 -25.87 -26.26
N LEU A 21 -3.18 -25.41 -25.61
CA LEU A 21 -4.37 -26.24 -25.35
C LEU A 21 -5.49 -26.01 -26.38
N PRO A 22 -6.16 -27.08 -26.85
CA PRO A 22 -7.30 -26.96 -27.77
C PRO A 22 -8.53 -26.46 -27.00
N VAL A 23 -9.08 -25.34 -27.45
CA VAL A 23 -10.16 -24.61 -26.77
C VAL A 23 -11.53 -25.03 -27.31
N ARG A 24 -12.50 -25.23 -26.39
CA ARG A 24 -13.93 -25.41 -26.67
C ARG A 24 -14.67 -24.22 -26.05
N ALA A 25 -15.65 -23.66 -26.77
CA ALA A 25 -16.49 -22.57 -26.28
C ALA A 25 -17.41 -23.04 -25.13
N ASP A 26 -17.42 -22.31 -24.01
CA ASP A 26 -18.21 -22.57 -22.77
C ASP A 26 -18.17 -21.33 -21.83
N GLU A 27 -18.65 -21.44 -20.57
CA GLU A 27 -18.44 -20.50 -19.44
C GLU A 27 -16.95 -20.11 -19.27
N HIS A 28 -16.02 -20.94 -19.77
CA HIS A 28 -14.58 -20.65 -19.78
C HIS A 28 -14.13 -19.69 -20.90
N ASP A 29 -14.83 -19.68 -22.03
CA ASP A 29 -14.56 -18.77 -23.16
C ASP A 29 -15.47 -17.53 -23.13
N HIS A 30 -16.42 -17.52 -22.20
CA HIS A 30 -17.47 -16.52 -22.03
C HIS A 30 -18.22 -16.22 -23.34
N LYS A 31 -18.48 -17.27 -24.14
CA LYS A 31 -19.18 -17.18 -25.42
C LYS A 31 -20.28 -18.23 -25.48
N TYR A 32 -21.49 -17.76 -25.72
CA TYR A 32 -22.70 -18.57 -25.73
C TYR A 32 -23.33 -18.62 -27.12
N THR A 33 -23.84 -19.79 -27.50
CA THR A 33 -24.70 -20.00 -28.66
C THR A 33 -26.17 -19.78 -28.28
N ASP A 34 -27.03 -19.51 -29.27
CA ASP A 34 -28.46 -19.30 -29.01
C ASP A 34 -29.07 -20.52 -28.32
N LYS A 35 -29.77 -20.29 -27.20
CA LYS A 35 -30.37 -21.32 -26.34
C LYS A 35 -29.39 -22.30 -25.68
N GLU A 36 -28.10 -21.95 -25.62
CA GLU A 36 -27.14 -22.67 -24.81
C GLU A 36 -27.47 -22.56 -23.32
N GLU A 37 -27.12 -23.58 -22.55
CA GLU A 37 -27.34 -23.58 -21.11
C GLU A 37 -26.51 -22.49 -20.43
N VAL A 38 -27.16 -21.69 -19.58
CA VAL A 38 -26.48 -20.71 -18.72
C VAL A 38 -26.65 -21.17 -17.28
N VAL A 39 -25.54 -21.47 -16.61
CA VAL A 39 -25.58 -22.01 -15.25
C VAL A 39 -25.63 -20.88 -14.22
N LEU A 40 -26.62 -20.91 -13.34
CA LEU A 40 -26.65 -20.09 -12.12
C LEU A 40 -26.07 -20.90 -10.96
N TRP A 41 -24.91 -20.45 -10.47
CA TRP A 41 -24.21 -21.04 -9.34
C TRP A 41 -24.63 -20.38 -8.03
N MET A 42 -25.03 -21.19 -7.05
CA MET A 42 -25.27 -20.76 -5.67
C MET A 42 -23.97 -20.92 -4.89
N ASN A 43 -23.49 -19.87 -4.22
CA ASN A 43 -22.22 -19.93 -3.50
C ASN A 43 -22.47 -19.99 -1.99
N THR A 44 -22.67 -18.83 -1.36
CA THR A 44 -22.68 -18.72 0.10
C THR A 44 -23.80 -17.85 0.62
N VAL A 45 -24.21 -18.13 1.87
CA VAL A 45 -25.07 -17.28 2.69
C VAL A 45 -24.31 -16.87 3.96
N GLY A 46 -24.59 -15.69 4.49
CA GLY A 46 -23.97 -15.28 5.75
C GLY A 46 -24.54 -13.97 6.30
N PRO A 47 -24.28 -13.63 7.57
CA PRO A 47 -24.67 -12.36 8.16
C PRO A 47 -23.97 -11.19 7.44
N TYR A 48 -24.71 -10.11 7.18
CA TYR A 48 -24.17 -8.92 6.51
C TYR A 48 -23.05 -8.23 7.31
N HIS A 49 -23.04 -8.41 8.62
CA HIS A 49 -22.08 -7.76 9.54
C HIS A 49 -20.79 -8.55 9.73
N ASN A 50 -20.85 -9.87 9.60
CA ASN A 50 -19.69 -10.76 9.65
C ASN A 50 -19.52 -11.43 8.29
N ARG A 51 -19.19 -10.65 7.27
CA ARG A 51 -19.13 -11.14 5.89
C ARG A 51 -18.12 -12.29 5.66
N GLN A 52 -17.13 -12.43 6.53
CA GLN A 52 -16.13 -13.51 6.45
C GLN A 52 -16.66 -14.83 7.05
N GLU A 53 -17.74 -14.77 7.83
CA GLU A 53 -18.49 -15.92 8.33
C GLU A 53 -19.55 -16.31 7.29
N THR A 54 -19.20 -17.24 6.41
CA THR A 54 -20.10 -17.70 5.34
C THR A 54 -20.40 -19.18 5.48
N TYR A 55 -21.59 -19.57 5.07
CA TYR A 55 -22.11 -20.93 5.04
C TYR A 55 -22.56 -21.28 3.63
N LYS A 56 -22.72 -22.56 3.31
CA LYS A 56 -23.22 -23.00 2.00
C LYS A 56 -24.62 -22.44 1.74
N TYR A 57 -24.95 -22.10 0.50
CA TYR A 57 -26.26 -21.52 0.20
C TYR A 57 -27.43 -22.39 0.70
N PHE A 58 -27.37 -23.70 0.48
CA PHE A 58 -28.40 -24.65 0.91
C PHE A 58 -28.29 -25.07 2.40
N SER A 59 -27.44 -24.42 3.20
CA SER A 59 -27.49 -24.56 4.66
C SER A 59 -28.74 -23.91 5.25
N LEU A 60 -29.27 -22.87 4.57
CA LEU A 60 -30.62 -22.39 4.80
C LEU A 60 -31.60 -23.29 4.04
N PRO A 61 -32.84 -23.48 4.54
CA PRO A 61 -33.81 -24.41 3.97
C PRO A 61 -34.48 -23.87 2.69
N PHE A 62 -33.67 -23.30 1.78
CA PHE A 62 -34.02 -23.10 0.39
C PHE A 62 -34.08 -24.44 -0.33
N CYS A 63 -34.83 -24.49 -1.42
CA CYS A 63 -34.90 -25.69 -2.24
C CYS A 63 -34.19 -25.50 -3.57
N VAL A 64 -33.78 -26.64 -4.13
CA VAL A 64 -33.13 -26.76 -5.44
C VAL A 64 -34.21 -26.81 -6.52
N GLY A 65 -33.93 -26.23 -7.69
CA GLY A 65 -34.81 -26.33 -8.84
C GLY A 65 -34.95 -27.74 -9.41
N THR A 66 -35.77 -27.86 -10.45
CA THR A 66 -36.19 -29.14 -11.03
C THR A 66 -35.08 -29.85 -11.83
N LYS A 67 -34.08 -29.10 -12.32
CA LYS A 67 -32.98 -29.64 -13.12
C LYS A 67 -31.94 -30.33 -12.22
N LYS A 68 -31.57 -31.57 -12.55
CA LYS A 68 -30.71 -32.42 -11.70
C LYS A 68 -29.28 -32.63 -12.21
N THR A 69 -29.03 -32.37 -13.49
CA THR A 69 -27.74 -32.64 -14.13
C THR A 69 -27.22 -31.40 -14.82
N ILE A 70 -25.93 -31.15 -14.63
CA ILE A 70 -25.14 -30.09 -15.27
C ILE A 70 -24.31 -30.72 -16.39
N SER A 71 -24.04 -29.95 -17.43
CA SER A 71 -23.23 -30.38 -18.59
C SER A 71 -21.73 -30.47 -18.25
N HIS A 72 -21.19 -29.51 -17.49
CA HIS A 72 -19.78 -29.48 -17.08
C HIS A 72 -19.57 -28.85 -15.68
N TYR A 73 -18.51 -29.26 -14.98
CA TYR A 73 -18.11 -28.70 -13.67
C TYR A 73 -16.60 -28.86 -13.44
N HIS A 74 -15.92 -27.79 -13.01
CA HIS A 74 -14.56 -27.85 -12.46
C HIS A 74 -14.36 -26.76 -11.40
N GLU A 75 -13.84 -27.13 -10.23
CA GLU A 75 -13.31 -26.18 -9.24
C GLU A 75 -11.81 -25.92 -9.51
N THR A 76 -11.39 -24.66 -9.45
CA THR A 76 -9.97 -24.30 -9.48
C THR A 76 -9.33 -24.33 -8.09
N LEU A 77 -8.01 -24.53 -8.02
CA LEU A 77 -7.26 -24.50 -6.76
C LEU A 77 -7.42 -23.17 -6.00
N GLY A 78 -7.53 -22.05 -6.72
CA GLY A 78 -7.72 -20.72 -6.15
C GLY A 78 -9.09 -20.56 -5.47
N GLU A 79 -10.15 -21.04 -6.13
CA GLU A 79 -11.52 -21.04 -5.59
C GLU A 79 -11.64 -21.93 -4.35
N ALA A 80 -11.06 -23.12 -4.40
CA ALA A 80 -11.08 -24.06 -3.27
C ALA A 80 -10.32 -23.53 -2.04
N LEU A 81 -9.26 -22.73 -2.24
CA LEU A 81 -8.54 -22.05 -1.15
C LEU A 81 -9.29 -20.85 -0.59
N GLN A 82 -10.17 -20.22 -1.37
CA GLN A 82 -11.03 -19.14 -0.91
C GLN A 82 -12.29 -19.65 -0.20
N GLY A 83 -12.56 -20.97 -0.27
CA GLY A 83 -13.76 -21.59 0.29
C GLY A 83 -15.01 -21.29 -0.53
N VAL A 84 -14.84 -21.10 -1.84
CA VAL A 84 -15.94 -20.99 -2.80
C VAL A 84 -16.39 -22.42 -3.08
N GLU A 85 -17.63 -22.75 -2.71
CA GLU A 85 -18.22 -24.06 -2.97
C GLU A 85 -19.49 -23.80 -3.78
N LEU A 86 -19.38 -23.99 -5.10
CA LEU A 86 -20.46 -23.68 -6.04
C LEU A 86 -21.45 -24.84 -6.09
N GLU A 87 -22.67 -24.59 -5.65
CA GLU A 87 -23.78 -25.53 -5.71
C GLU A 87 -24.71 -25.15 -6.87
N PHE A 88 -25.16 -26.14 -7.65
CA PHE A 88 -26.05 -25.89 -8.78
C PHE A 88 -27.44 -25.46 -8.32
N SER A 89 -27.97 -24.38 -8.89
CA SER A 89 -29.29 -23.85 -8.53
C SER A 89 -30.47 -24.73 -8.93
N GLY A 90 -30.33 -25.58 -9.95
CA GLY A 90 -31.43 -26.38 -10.49
C GLY A 90 -32.39 -25.62 -11.40
N LEU A 91 -32.11 -24.35 -11.71
CA LEU A 91 -32.93 -23.53 -12.61
C LEU A 91 -32.53 -23.78 -14.07
N ASP A 92 -33.52 -23.93 -14.97
CA ASP A 92 -33.26 -24.01 -16.40
C ASP A 92 -33.24 -22.58 -16.97
N ILE A 93 -32.03 -22.10 -17.25
CA ILE A 93 -31.78 -20.80 -17.89
C ILE A 93 -31.04 -21.08 -19.19
N LYS A 94 -31.53 -20.51 -20.28
CA LYS A 94 -30.91 -20.63 -21.60
C LYS A 94 -30.61 -19.25 -22.16
N TYR A 95 -29.49 -19.16 -22.87
CA TYR A 95 -29.06 -17.93 -23.51
C TYR A 95 -30.17 -17.40 -24.43
N THR A 96 -30.46 -16.11 -24.30
CA THR A 96 -31.50 -15.38 -25.07
C THR A 96 -32.95 -15.88 -24.95
N GLU A 97 -33.23 -16.87 -24.10
CA GLU A 97 -34.59 -17.37 -23.84
C GLU A 97 -35.19 -16.71 -22.58
N GLU A 98 -36.28 -15.97 -22.75
CA GLU A 98 -37.00 -15.35 -21.63
C GLU A 98 -37.83 -16.38 -20.88
N VAL A 99 -37.72 -16.36 -19.55
CA VAL A 99 -38.50 -17.21 -18.66
C VAL A 99 -39.50 -16.32 -17.92
N MET A 100 -40.78 -16.50 -18.22
CA MET A 100 -41.87 -15.85 -17.48
C MET A 100 -41.90 -16.35 -16.03
N GLN A 101 -42.58 -15.62 -15.14
CA GLN A 101 -42.64 -15.97 -13.73
C GLN A 101 -43.17 -17.41 -13.56
N THR A 102 -42.28 -18.30 -13.12
CA THR A 102 -42.57 -19.72 -12.91
C THR A 102 -42.15 -20.13 -11.52
N THR A 103 -42.99 -20.93 -10.87
CA THR A 103 -42.68 -21.52 -9.57
C THR A 103 -41.80 -22.74 -9.80
N TYR A 104 -40.59 -22.73 -9.23
CA TYR A 104 -39.63 -23.82 -9.43
C TYR A 104 -39.65 -24.84 -8.28
N CYS A 105 -40.18 -24.44 -7.12
CA CYS A 105 -40.26 -25.30 -5.94
C CYS A 105 -41.19 -24.69 -4.87
N ASP A 106 -41.83 -25.56 -4.06
CA ASP A 106 -42.55 -25.19 -2.86
C ASP A 106 -41.79 -25.63 -1.59
N ILE A 107 -41.58 -24.69 -0.66
CA ILE A 107 -40.96 -24.98 0.63
C ILE A 107 -42.05 -25.27 1.67
N GLU A 108 -42.02 -26.45 2.27
CA GLU A 108 -42.86 -26.77 3.45
C GLU A 108 -42.18 -26.24 4.72
N LEU A 109 -42.84 -25.27 5.38
CA LEU A 109 -42.27 -24.54 6.50
C LEU A 109 -42.54 -25.22 7.85
N ASP A 110 -41.66 -26.17 8.19
CA ASP A 110 -41.62 -26.77 9.53
C ASP A 110 -41.11 -25.76 10.57
N LYS A 111 -41.39 -26.00 11.86
CA LYS A 111 -40.87 -25.19 12.98
C LYS A 111 -39.35 -24.94 12.91
N PRO A 112 -38.47 -25.95 12.72
CA PRO A 112 -37.02 -25.71 12.63
C PRO A 112 -36.61 -24.88 11.40
N LYS A 113 -37.27 -25.08 10.25
CA LYS A 113 -36.99 -24.31 9.02
C LYS A 113 -37.41 -22.85 9.18
N LYS A 114 -38.57 -22.62 9.80
CA LYS A 114 -39.02 -21.28 10.18
C LYS A 114 -37.99 -20.60 11.07
N ASP A 115 -37.55 -21.26 12.14
CA ASP A 115 -36.62 -20.69 13.11
C ASP A 115 -35.27 -20.35 12.45
N ALA A 116 -34.80 -21.17 11.50
CA ALA A 116 -33.61 -20.88 10.70
C ALA A 116 -33.76 -19.62 9.84
N PHE A 117 -34.89 -19.45 9.12
CA PHE A 117 -35.14 -18.23 8.35
C PHE A 117 -35.31 -16.99 9.24
N VAL A 118 -36.02 -17.12 10.36
CA VAL A 118 -36.17 -16.02 11.34
C VAL A 118 -34.81 -15.61 11.89
N TYR A 119 -33.95 -16.57 12.22
CA TYR A 119 -32.58 -16.29 12.66
C TYR A 119 -31.77 -15.57 11.57
N ALA A 120 -31.87 -16.02 10.33
CA ALA A 120 -31.19 -15.39 9.19
C ALA A 120 -31.66 -13.95 8.97
N ILE A 121 -32.97 -13.69 9.02
CA ILE A 121 -33.54 -12.34 8.85
C ILE A 121 -33.14 -11.42 10.01
N LYS A 122 -33.19 -11.91 11.26
CA LYS A 122 -32.77 -11.15 12.45
C LYS A 122 -31.32 -10.67 12.38
N ASN A 123 -30.45 -11.47 11.76
CA ASN A 123 -29.03 -11.17 11.60
C ASN A 123 -28.68 -10.59 10.22
N HIS A 124 -29.68 -10.15 9.45
CA HIS A 124 -29.54 -9.58 8.11
C HIS A 124 -28.67 -10.45 7.19
N TYR A 125 -29.06 -11.71 7.01
CA TYR A 125 -28.33 -12.61 6.12
C TYR A 125 -28.47 -12.17 4.66
N TRP A 126 -27.33 -12.15 3.98
CA TRP A 126 -27.23 -12.01 2.53
C TRP A 126 -26.81 -13.34 1.92
N TYR A 127 -27.02 -13.46 0.62
CA TYR A 127 -26.56 -14.60 -0.17
C TYR A 127 -25.86 -14.13 -1.44
N GLN A 128 -24.96 -14.98 -1.94
CA GLN A 128 -24.19 -14.76 -3.15
C GLN A 128 -24.49 -15.84 -4.19
N MET A 129 -24.62 -15.42 -5.44
CA MET A 129 -24.73 -16.29 -6.61
C MET A 129 -23.79 -15.80 -7.70
N TYR A 130 -23.51 -16.64 -8.69
CA TYR A 130 -22.71 -16.29 -9.86
C TYR A 130 -23.40 -16.74 -11.14
N ILE A 131 -23.29 -15.91 -12.18
CA ILE A 131 -23.57 -16.26 -13.57
C ILE A 131 -22.39 -15.75 -14.39
N ASP A 132 -21.71 -16.63 -15.14
CA ASP A 132 -20.58 -16.24 -16.01
C ASP A 132 -19.52 -15.39 -15.27
N ASP A 133 -19.12 -15.86 -14.08
CA ASP A 133 -18.26 -15.17 -13.08
C ASP A 133 -18.76 -13.84 -12.50
N LEU A 134 -19.88 -13.30 -12.97
CA LEU A 134 -20.45 -12.08 -12.45
C LEU A 134 -21.13 -12.33 -11.09
N PRO A 135 -20.68 -11.65 -10.02
CA PRO A 135 -21.28 -11.84 -8.70
C PRO A 135 -22.63 -11.15 -8.59
N ILE A 136 -23.57 -11.84 -7.93
CA ILE A 136 -24.92 -11.39 -7.67
C ILE A 136 -25.17 -11.51 -6.16
N TRP A 137 -25.69 -10.46 -5.55
CA TRP A 137 -26.02 -10.44 -4.13
C TRP A 137 -27.51 -10.22 -3.92
N GLY A 138 -28.07 -10.91 -2.92
CA GLY A 138 -29.44 -10.69 -2.46
C GLY A 138 -29.55 -10.84 -0.96
N ILE A 139 -30.65 -10.32 -0.40
CA ILE A 139 -31.01 -10.46 1.02
C ILE A 139 -32.04 -11.57 1.19
N VAL A 140 -31.95 -12.34 2.27
CA VAL A 140 -32.86 -13.48 2.52
C VAL A 140 -34.30 -13.00 2.75
N GLY A 141 -34.49 -11.97 3.57
CA GLY A 141 -35.79 -11.47 3.97
C GLY A 141 -35.69 -10.15 4.73
N GLU A 142 -36.83 -9.68 5.24
CA GLU A 142 -36.94 -8.43 5.96
C GLU A 142 -37.88 -8.59 7.16
N ALA A 143 -37.60 -7.87 8.25
CA ALA A 143 -38.49 -7.79 9.40
C ALA A 143 -39.43 -6.58 9.24
N ASP A 144 -40.61 -6.65 9.84
CA ASP A 144 -41.54 -5.52 9.88
C ASP A 144 -40.97 -4.32 10.66
N GLU A 145 -41.54 -3.13 10.49
CA GLU A 145 -41.11 -1.90 11.19
C GLU A 145 -41.17 -2.04 12.72
N ASN A 146 -42.09 -2.87 13.22
CA ASN A 146 -42.26 -3.17 14.64
C ASN A 146 -41.33 -4.30 15.15
N GLY A 147 -40.66 -5.04 14.26
CA GLY A 147 -39.73 -6.14 14.59
C GLY A 147 -40.38 -7.44 15.08
N GLU A 148 -41.70 -7.52 15.12
CA GLU A 148 -42.46 -8.69 15.60
C GLU A 148 -42.66 -9.75 14.50
N ASP A 149 -42.89 -9.31 13.26
CA ASP A 149 -43.15 -10.17 12.11
C ASP A 149 -41.94 -10.24 11.15
N TYR A 150 -41.73 -11.42 10.56
CA TYR A 150 -40.62 -11.70 9.66
C TYR A 150 -41.14 -12.18 8.30
N TYR A 151 -40.60 -11.60 7.23
CA TYR A 151 -40.99 -11.85 5.84
C TYR A 151 -39.83 -12.41 5.03
N LEU A 152 -40.10 -13.41 4.20
CA LEU A 152 -39.16 -14.00 3.25
C LEU A 152 -39.40 -13.46 1.84
N TRP A 153 -38.34 -13.20 1.08
CA TRP A 153 -38.44 -12.87 -0.34
C TRP A 153 -38.56 -14.16 -1.16
N THR A 154 -39.65 -14.28 -1.92
CA THR A 154 -40.02 -15.55 -2.60
C THR A 154 -39.88 -15.51 -4.11
N TYR A 155 -39.80 -14.31 -4.70
CA TYR A 155 -39.70 -14.10 -6.13
C TYR A 155 -38.35 -13.46 -6.50
N LYS A 156 -37.59 -14.14 -7.37
CA LYS A 156 -36.30 -13.67 -7.90
C LYS A 156 -36.45 -13.29 -9.36
N LYS A 157 -36.29 -12.01 -9.67
CA LYS A 157 -36.30 -11.50 -11.04
C LYS A 157 -34.85 -11.25 -11.49
N LEU A 158 -34.39 -12.02 -12.46
CA LEU A 158 -33.05 -11.91 -13.05
C LEU A 158 -33.14 -11.14 -14.37
N GLU A 159 -32.44 -10.02 -14.45
CA GLU A 159 -32.28 -9.26 -15.69
C GLU A 159 -30.84 -9.43 -16.18
N ILE A 160 -30.67 -10.14 -17.28
CA ILE A 160 -29.35 -10.50 -17.84
C ILE A 160 -29.08 -9.62 -19.07
N GLY A 161 -28.03 -8.81 -18.97
CA GLY A 161 -27.51 -7.99 -20.04
C GLY A 161 -26.59 -8.79 -20.96
N TYR A 162 -26.80 -8.74 -22.26
CA TYR A 162 -25.93 -9.40 -23.24
C TYR A 162 -25.48 -8.45 -24.36
N ASN A 163 -24.27 -8.69 -24.87
CA ASN A 163 -23.71 -8.00 -26.03
C ASN A 163 -23.15 -9.04 -27.01
N GLY A 164 -23.81 -9.21 -28.16
CA GLY A 164 -23.47 -10.24 -29.13
C GLY A 164 -23.73 -11.64 -28.57
N ASN A 165 -22.68 -12.44 -28.42
CA ASN A 165 -22.71 -13.80 -27.89
C ASN A 165 -22.14 -13.90 -26.46
N ARG A 166 -22.13 -12.80 -25.71
CA ARG A 166 -21.53 -12.73 -24.37
C ARG A 166 -22.44 -12.07 -23.36
N ILE A 167 -22.37 -12.53 -22.11
CA ILE A 167 -23.05 -11.91 -20.97
C ILE A 167 -22.17 -10.77 -20.44
N VAL A 168 -22.79 -9.62 -20.18
CA VAL A 168 -22.08 -8.39 -19.78
C VAL A 168 -22.64 -7.74 -18.51
N ASP A 169 -23.87 -8.06 -18.11
CA ASP A 169 -24.44 -7.54 -16.87
C ASP A 169 -25.46 -8.53 -16.28
N VAL A 170 -25.58 -8.54 -14.96
CA VAL A 170 -26.67 -9.24 -14.28
C VAL A 170 -27.22 -8.38 -13.14
N ASN A 171 -28.54 -8.21 -13.12
CA ASN A 171 -29.27 -7.59 -12.04
C ASN A 171 -30.25 -8.58 -11.41
N LEU A 172 -30.28 -8.61 -10.08
CA LEU A 172 -31.26 -9.35 -9.31
C LEU A 172 -32.19 -8.38 -8.60
N THR A 173 -33.49 -8.56 -8.79
CA THR A 173 -34.53 -7.92 -7.98
C THR A 173 -35.24 -9.00 -7.17
N SER A 174 -35.29 -8.83 -5.86
CA SER A 174 -36.02 -9.74 -4.94
C SER A 174 -37.37 -9.12 -4.58
N GLU A 175 -38.45 -9.84 -4.84
CA GLU A 175 -39.83 -9.40 -4.68
C GLU A 175 -40.69 -10.51 -4.01
N GLY A 176 -41.97 -10.22 -3.75
CA GLY A 176 -42.90 -11.19 -3.17
C GLY A 176 -42.60 -11.53 -1.71
N LYS A 177 -42.87 -10.58 -0.80
CA LYS A 177 -42.76 -10.80 0.66
C LYS A 177 -43.84 -11.75 1.14
N VAL A 178 -43.45 -12.86 1.77
CA VAL A 178 -44.38 -13.81 2.41
C VAL A 178 -44.07 -13.92 3.90
N LYS A 179 -45.09 -13.79 4.75
CA LYS A 179 -44.96 -13.87 6.21
C LYS A 179 -44.64 -15.30 6.65
N LEU A 180 -43.65 -15.44 7.54
CA LEU A 180 -43.21 -16.75 8.05
C LEU A 180 -44.16 -17.28 9.15
N VAL A 181 -45.11 -18.11 8.76
CA VAL A 181 -46.07 -18.79 9.64
C VAL A 181 -45.80 -20.30 9.62
N PRO A 182 -45.76 -21.01 10.76
CA PRO A 182 -45.49 -22.45 10.77
C PRO A 182 -46.57 -23.24 10.01
N ASN A 183 -46.17 -24.36 9.40
CA ASN A 183 -47.02 -25.28 8.63
C ASN A 183 -47.67 -24.65 7.38
N THR A 184 -47.03 -23.65 6.78
CA THR A 184 -47.44 -23.10 5.48
C THR A 184 -46.51 -23.59 4.37
N ARG A 185 -47.05 -23.63 3.15
CA ARG A 185 -46.27 -23.87 1.93
C ARG A 185 -45.94 -22.53 1.29
N ILE A 186 -44.65 -22.30 1.04
CA ILE A 186 -44.17 -21.05 0.44
C ILE A 186 -43.65 -21.35 -0.97
N PRO A 187 -44.34 -20.88 -2.04
CA PRO A 187 -43.89 -21.08 -3.40
C PRO A 187 -42.71 -20.17 -3.73
N MET A 188 -41.60 -20.76 -4.19
CA MET A 188 -40.44 -20.03 -4.70
C MET A 188 -40.56 -19.89 -6.21
N SER A 189 -40.46 -18.66 -6.70
CA SER A 189 -40.61 -18.36 -8.13
C SER A 189 -39.42 -17.58 -8.68
N TYR A 190 -39.14 -17.75 -9.97
CA TYR A 190 -38.12 -16.97 -10.67
C TYR A 190 -38.62 -16.51 -12.04
N SER A 191 -37.98 -15.46 -12.57
CA SER A 191 -38.12 -15.04 -13.96
C SER A 191 -36.78 -14.58 -14.51
N VAL A 192 -36.59 -14.73 -15.81
CA VAL A 192 -35.38 -14.31 -16.52
C VAL A 192 -35.77 -13.42 -17.67
N LYS A 193 -35.23 -12.20 -17.69
CA LYS A 193 -35.38 -11.25 -18.80
C LYS A 193 -34.02 -10.96 -19.42
N TRP A 194 -33.94 -11.04 -20.74
CA TRP A 194 -32.72 -10.73 -21.48
C TRP A 194 -32.78 -9.32 -22.04
N LYS A 195 -31.76 -8.51 -21.77
CA LYS A 195 -31.67 -7.14 -22.26
C LYS A 195 -30.41 -6.97 -23.09
N LYS A 196 -30.56 -6.45 -24.31
CA LYS A 196 -29.40 -6.06 -25.11
C LYS A 196 -28.71 -4.86 -24.46
N SER A 197 -27.39 -4.94 -24.30
CA SER A 197 -26.54 -3.89 -23.72
C SER A 197 -25.44 -3.49 -24.68
N ASP A 198 -25.07 -2.20 -24.67
CA ASP A 198 -23.97 -1.65 -25.47
C ASP A 198 -22.61 -1.73 -24.74
N VAL A 199 -22.59 -2.22 -23.51
CA VAL A 199 -21.36 -2.41 -22.70
C VAL A 199 -20.48 -3.47 -23.36
N LYS A 200 -19.19 -3.18 -23.51
CA LYS A 200 -18.21 -4.14 -24.04
C LYS A 200 -17.90 -5.20 -23.00
N PHE A 201 -17.48 -6.37 -23.45
CA PHE A 201 -17.13 -7.48 -22.55
C PHE A 201 -16.01 -7.14 -21.58
N GLU A 202 -15.01 -6.36 -22.01
CA GLU A 202 -13.87 -5.92 -21.18
C GLU A 202 -14.33 -5.03 -20.01
N ASP A 203 -15.31 -4.16 -20.25
CA ASP A 203 -15.81 -3.19 -19.28
C ASP A 203 -16.92 -3.78 -18.35
N ARG A 204 -17.21 -5.09 -18.45
CA ARG A 204 -18.35 -5.71 -17.74
C ARG A 204 -18.24 -5.62 -16.22
N PHE A 205 -17.02 -5.57 -15.69
CA PHE A 205 -16.77 -5.51 -14.25
C PHE A 205 -16.82 -4.09 -13.67
N ASP A 206 -16.85 -3.04 -14.50
CA ASP A 206 -16.84 -1.64 -14.06
C ASP A 206 -18.00 -1.30 -13.12
N LYS A 207 -19.13 -1.98 -13.28
CA LYS A 207 -20.30 -1.85 -12.39
C LYS A 207 -20.00 -2.23 -10.93
N TYR A 208 -19.06 -3.16 -10.72
CA TYR A 208 -18.66 -3.65 -9.40
C TYR A 208 -17.47 -2.87 -8.82
N LEU A 209 -16.76 -2.13 -9.68
CA LEU A 209 -15.66 -1.26 -9.29
C LEU A 209 -16.25 0.08 -8.85
N ASP A 210 -16.29 0.38 -7.54
CA ASP A 210 -16.82 1.66 -7.02
C ASP A 210 -15.85 2.83 -7.30
N PRO A 211 -15.99 3.62 -8.39
CA PRO A 211 -14.96 4.59 -8.78
C PRO A 211 -15.02 5.84 -7.89
N SER A 212 -16.22 6.14 -7.40
CA SER A 212 -16.51 7.23 -6.47
C SER A 212 -15.87 7.03 -5.10
N PHE A 213 -15.58 5.78 -4.72
CA PHE A 213 -14.96 5.44 -3.45
C PHE A 213 -13.43 5.56 -3.52
N PHE A 214 -12.82 5.07 -4.61
CA PHE A 214 -11.38 5.20 -4.87
C PHE A 214 -11.10 6.50 -5.63
N GLN A 215 -11.54 7.64 -5.08
CA GLN A 215 -11.31 8.93 -5.70
C GLN A 215 -9.81 9.09 -5.97
N HIS A 216 -9.42 9.13 -7.25
CA HIS A 216 -8.02 9.26 -7.66
C HIS A 216 -7.31 10.42 -6.96
N ARG A 217 -8.05 11.48 -6.60
CA ARG A 217 -7.56 12.64 -5.82
C ARG A 217 -6.96 12.27 -4.46
N ILE A 218 -7.58 11.34 -3.73
CA ILE A 218 -7.11 10.97 -2.39
C ILE A 218 -5.80 10.16 -2.48
N HIS A 219 -5.67 9.29 -3.49
CA HIS A 219 -4.43 8.58 -3.78
C HIS A 219 -3.30 9.53 -4.21
N TRP A 220 -3.59 10.51 -5.07
CA TRP A 220 -2.61 11.54 -5.44
C TRP A 220 -2.16 12.39 -4.24
N PHE A 221 -3.08 12.77 -3.36
CA PHE A 221 -2.77 13.49 -2.12
C PHE A 221 -1.86 12.68 -1.20
N SER A 222 -2.18 11.40 -1.02
CA SER A 222 -1.39 10.43 -0.26
C SER A 222 0.03 10.28 -0.79
N ILE A 223 0.18 10.15 -2.12
CA ILE A 223 1.48 10.03 -2.79
C ILE A 223 2.29 11.30 -2.62
N PHE A 224 1.69 12.47 -2.80
CA PHE A 224 2.39 13.74 -2.63
C PHE A 224 2.90 13.93 -1.20
N ASN A 225 2.06 13.67 -0.20
CA ASN A 225 2.44 13.75 1.21
C ASN A 225 3.61 12.82 1.54
N SER A 226 3.57 11.60 1.00
CA SER A 226 4.61 10.59 1.20
C SER A 226 5.90 10.92 0.43
N PHE A 227 5.78 11.54 -0.74
CA PHE A 227 6.92 12.02 -1.53
C PHE A 227 7.64 13.21 -0.88
N MET A 228 6.92 14.13 -0.23
CA MET A 228 7.52 15.21 0.56
C MET A 228 8.38 14.66 1.71
N MET A 229 7.91 13.61 2.39
CA MET A 229 8.67 12.92 3.43
C MET A 229 9.95 12.26 2.89
N VAL A 230 9.90 11.69 1.68
CA VAL A 230 11.09 11.16 0.99
C VAL A 230 12.13 12.25 0.74
N ILE A 231 11.72 13.39 0.15
CA ILE A 231 12.64 14.51 -0.13
C ILE A 231 13.30 14.98 1.16
N PHE A 232 12.52 15.14 2.23
CA PHE A 232 13.04 15.54 3.53
C PHE A 232 14.08 14.54 4.06
N LEU A 233 13.80 13.25 4.01
CA LEU A 233 14.71 12.20 4.51
C LEU A 233 15.98 12.08 3.68
N VAL A 234 15.88 12.12 2.35
CA VAL A 234 17.05 12.13 1.47
C VAL A 234 17.90 13.38 1.73
N GLY A 235 17.26 14.53 1.95
CA GLY A 235 17.94 15.77 2.35
C GLY A 235 18.68 15.65 3.68
N LEU A 236 18.04 15.05 4.69
CA LEU A 236 18.64 14.79 6.01
C LEU A 236 19.83 13.83 5.90
N VAL A 237 19.68 12.69 5.22
CA VAL A 237 20.76 11.71 4.99
C VAL A 237 21.93 12.38 4.27
N SER A 238 21.65 13.12 3.21
CA SER A 238 22.66 13.86 2.45
C SER A 238 23.38 14.91 3.32
N MET A 239 22.65 15.63 4.18
CA MET A 239 23.24 16.57 5.12
C MET A 239 24.15 15.87 6.14
N ILE A 240 23.71 14.76 6.73
CA ILE A 240 24.53 13.95 7.65
C ILE A 240 25.81 13.52 6.94
N LEU A 241 25.69 12.89 5.76
CA LEU A 241 26.83 12.41 4.99
C LEU A 241 27.79 13.55 4.61
N MET A 242 27.27 14.67 4.10
CA MET A 242 28.07 15.84 3.73
C MET A 242 28.71 16.55 4.94
N ARG A 243 28.10 16.46 6.13
CA ARG A 243 28.68 16.98 7.37
C ARG A 243 29.81 16.07 7.84
N THR A 244 29.61 14.75 7.81
CA THR A 244 30.60 13.74 8.20
C THR A 244 31.81 13.79 7.27
N LEU A 245 31.60 13.74 5.95
CA LEU A 245 32.68 13.81 4.96
C LEU A 245 33.50 15.11 5.08
N ARG A 246 32.86 16.27 5.30
CA ARG A 246 33.59 17.54 5.51
C ARG A 246 34.41 17.53 6.80
N LYS A 247 33.85 16.97 7.88
CA LYS A 247 34.56 16.85 9.17
C LYS A 247 35.75 15.89 9.05
N ASP A 248 35.58 14.80 8.33
CA ASP A 248 36.65 13.83 8.07
C ASP A 248 37.75 14.42 7.18
N TYR A 249 37.41 15.10 6.09
CA TYR A 249 38.40 15.73 5.20
C TYR A 249 39.21 16.82 5.91
N ALA A 250 38.53 17.67 6.71
CA ALA A 250 39.20 18.70 7.49
C ALA A 250 40.07 18.15 8.64
N ARG A 251 39.85 16.89 9.05
CA ARG A 251 40.70 16.21 10.02
C ARG A 251 41.93 15.60 9.33
N TYR A 252 41.76 14.92 8.20
CA TYR A 252 42.90 14.38 7.45
C TYR A 252 43.88 15.46 7.00
N SER A 253 43.38 16.63 6.57
CA SER A 253 44.25 17.76 6.25
C SER A 253 45.04 18.28 7.45
N LYS A 254 44.55 18.10 8.68
CA LYS A 254 45.27 18.46 9.91
C LYS A 254 46.20 17.36 10.40
N GLU A 255 45.86 16.09 10.16
CA GLU A 255 46.73 14.94 10.47
C GLU A 255 47.96 14.88 9.56
N GLU A 256 47.89 15.38 8.32
CA GLU A 256 49.07 15.56 7.45
C GLU A 256 50.00 16.69 7.92
N GLU A 257 49.52 17.61 8.75
CA GLU A 257 50.28 18.76 9.29
C GLU A 257 50.86 18.50 10.70
N MET A 258 50.56 17.36 11.33
CA MET A 258 51.08 16.98 12.66
C MET A 258 52.34 16.13 12.56
N ASP A 259 53.33 16.41 13.42
CA ASP A 259 54.60 15.66 13.52
C ASP A 259 54.37 14.17 13.85
N ASP A 260 55.26 13.29 13.35
CA ASP A 260 55.14 11.82 13.45
C ASP A 260 55.00 11.27 14.88
N MET A 261 55.37 12.03 15.91
CA MET A 261 55.19 11.66 17.34
C MET A 261 53.75 11.85 17.86
N ASP A 262 53.00 12.84 17.36
CA ASP A 262 51.59 13.07 17.74
C ASP A 262 50.62 12.21 16.91
N ARG A 263 51.14 11.59 15.86
CA ARG A 263 50.41 10.74 14.91
C ARG A 263 50.01 9.38 15.50
N ASP A 264 50.79 8.86 16.44
CA ASP A 264 50.54 7.58 17.14
C ASP A 264 49.59 7.70 18.35
N LEU A 265 49.25 8.92 18.78
CA LEU A 265 48.33 9.22 19.89
C LEU A 265 46.93 9.68 19.41
N GLY A 266 46.71 9.71 18.09
CA GLY A 266 45.43 10.07 17.51
C GLY A 266 44.39 8.96 17.68
N ASP A 267 43.73 8.90 18.84
CA ASP A 267 42.57 8.04 19.04
C ASP A 267 41.52 8.33 17.94
N GLU A 268 41.37 7.41 16.99
CA GLU A 268 40.20 7.38 16.11
C GLU A 268 38.97 7.33 17.02
N TYR A 269 38.01 8.25 16.93
CA TYR A 269 36.79 8.24 17.78
C TYR A 269 35.55 7.85 16.97
N GLY A 270 34.63 7.07 17.58
CA GLY A 270 33.35 6.71 16.98
C GLY A 270 33.43 5.57 15.97
N TRP A 271 32.72 5.70 14.84
CA TRP A 271 32.53 4.60 13.88
C TRP A 271 33.82 4.05 13.25
N LYS A 272 34.92 4.84 13.23
CA LYS A 272 36.21 4.41 12.66
C LYS A 272 36.89 3.33 13.52
N GLN A 273 36.72 3.36 14.84
CA GLN A 273 37.27 2.33 15.73
C GLN A 273 36.71 0.93 15.43
N VAL A 274 35.47 0.86 14.96
CA VAL A 274 34.75 -0.38 14.70
C VAL A 274 34.82 -0.82 13.23
N HIS A 275 35.58 -0.13 12.38
CA HIS A 275 35.60 -0.39 10.93
C HIS A 275 35.97 -1.85 10.57
N GLY A 276 36.85 -2.50 11.33
CA GLY A 276 37.20 -3.92 11.17
C GLY A 276 36.17 -4.89 11.78
N ASP A 277 35.48 -4.47 12.85
CA ASP A 277 34.55 -5.31 13.61
C ASP A 277 33.15 -5.37 12.96
N VAL A 278 32.82 -4.38 12.12
CA VAL A 278 31.57 -4.29 11.33
C VAL A 278 31.35 -5.49 10.40
N PHE A 279 32.41 -6.16 9.97
CA PHE A 279 32.35 -7.31 9.05
C PHE A 279 32.23 -8.66 9.77
N ARG A 280 32.08 -8.68 11.10
CA ARG A 280 31.81 -9.92 11.83
C ARG A 280 30.50 -10.58 11.35
N PRO A 281 30.41 -11.93 11.47
CA PRO A 281 29.15 -12.62 11.30
C PRO A 281 28.13 -12.16 12.34
N SER A 282 26.85 -12.17 11.97
CA SER A 282 25.76 -11.81 12.89
C SER A 282 25.64 -12.80 14.04
N SER A 283 25.00 -12.36 15.13
CA SER A 283 24.44 -13.30 16.10
C SER A 283 23.41 -14.18 15.39
N HIS A 284 23.47 -15.49 15.56
CA HIS A 284 22.57 -16.45 14.88
C HIS A 284 22.51 -16.29 13.33
N PRO A 285 23.63 -16.52 12.61
CA PRO A 285 23.72 -16.29 11.16
C PRO A 285 22.74 -17.13 10.34
N LEU A 286 22.31 -18.28 10.89
CA LEU A 286 21.37 -19.19 10.23
C LEU A 286 19.96 -18.59 10.11
N ILE A 287 19.41 -17.98 11.16
CA ILE A 287 18.06 -17.37 11.11
C ILE A 287 18.13 -16.06 10.31
N PHE A 288 19.18 -15.27 10.56
CA PHE A 288 19.39 -14.00 9.87
C PHE A 288 19.40 -14.21 8.35
N SER A 289 20.29 -15.07 7.83
CA SER A 289 20.39 -15.33 6.40
C SER A 289 19.10 -15.87 5.77
N SER A 290 18.36 -16.74 6.45
CA SER A 290 17.06 -17.23 5.98
C SER A 290 15.98 -16.14 5.94
N LEU A 291 15.96 -15.21 6.90
CA LEU A 291 15.06 -14.05 6.86
C LEU A 291 15.39 -13.12 5.69
N ILE A 292 16.67 -12.92 5.37
CA ILE A 292 17.08 -12.07 4.23
C ILE A 292 16.69 -12.70 2.90
N GLY A 293 16.93 -14.02 2.74
CA GLY A 293 16.48 -14.76 1.57
C GLY A 293 14.97 -14.66 1.39
N SER A 294 14.22 -14.89 2.48
CA SER A 294 12.75 -14.80 2.49
C SER A 294 12.26 -13.39 2.15
N GLY A 295 12.90 -12.34 2.66
CA GLY A 295 12.53 -10.95 2.36
C GLY A 295 12.76 -10.57 0.91
N CYS A 296 13.86 -11.02 0.32
CA CYS A 296 14.13 -10.81 -1.11
C CYS A 296 13.13 -11.58 -2.01
N GLN A 297 12.76 -12.81 -1.61
CA GLN A 297 11.72 -13.57 -2.29
C GLN A 297 10.36 -12.87 -2.20
N ILE A 298 9.90 -12.49 -1.00
CA ILE A 298 8.61 -11.81 -0.80
C ILE A 298 8.57 -10.51 -1.62
N PHE A 299 9.65 -9.73 -1.61
CA PHE A 299 9.73 -8.51 -2.44
C PHE A 299 9.62 -8.81 -3.93
N SER A 300 10.30 -9.85 -4.42
CA SER A 300 10.22 -10.28 -5.83
C SER A 300 8.80 -10.74 -6.20
N VAL A 301 8.15 -11.49 -5.31
CA VAL A 301 6.76 -11.94 -5.48
C VAL A 301 5.82 -10.75 -5.51
N SER A 302 5.92 -9.83 -4.55
CA SER A 302 5.08 -8.62 -4.52
C SER A 302 5.26 -7.78 -5.78
N LEU A 303 6.49 -7.59 -6.26
CA LEU A 303 6.76 -6.85 -7.49
C LEU A 303 6.16 -7.53 -8.72
N ILE A 304 6.37 -8.85 -8.88
CA ILE A 304 5.86 -9.60 -10.04
C ILE A 304 4.34 -9.66 -10.02
N VAL A 305 3.71 -9.94 -8.87
CA VAL A 305 2.25 -10.00 -8.75
C VAL A 305 1.61 -8.64 -9.02
N ILE A 306 2.21 -7.53 -8.56
CA ILE A 306 1.70 -6.19 -8.89
C ILE A 306 1.81 -5.91 -10.39
N ILE A 307 2.93 -6.28 -11.03
CA ILE A 307 3.11 -6.10 -12.47
C ILE A 307 2.12 -6.96 -13.26
N LEU A 308 1.92 -8.24 -12.88
CA LEU A 308 0.94 -9.11 -13.52
C LEU A 308 -0.48 -8.57 -13.33
N ALA A 309 -0.83 -8.09 -12.13
CA ALA A 309 -2.14 -7.46 -11.88
C ALA A 309 -2.34 -6.12 -12.61
N MET A 310 -1.27 -5.49 -13.14
CA MET A 310 -1.39 -4.31 -13.99
C MET A 310 -1.53 -4.65 -15.48
N ILE A 311 -0.99 -5.79 -15.92
CA ILE A 311 -1.01 -6.23 -17.32
C ILE A 311 -2.27 -7.05 -17.61
N GLU A 312 -2.61 -7.94 -16.67
CA GLU A 312 -3.76 -8.82 -16.72
C GLU A 312 -4.79 -8.31 -15.71
N ASP A 313 -6.05 -8.23 -16.13
CA ASP A 313 -7.19 -7.88 -15.27
C ASP A 313 -7.53 -9.03 -14.32
N LEU A 314 -6.59 -9.34 -13.43
CA LEU A 314 -6.57 -10.48 -12.50
C LEU A 314 -7.75 -10.51 -11.51
N TYR A 315 -8.55 -9.44 -11.45
CA TYR A 315 -9.76 -9.33 -10.64
C TYR A 315 -11.02 -9.87 -11.33
N THR A 316 -10.95 -10.16 -12.63
CA THR A 316 -12.09 -10.67 -13.43
C THR A 316 -12.39 -12.14 -13.14
N GLU A 317 -11.37 -12.94 -12.89
CA GLU A 317 -11.48 -14.36 -12.56
C GLU A 317 -11.45 -14.63 -11.06
N ARG A 318 -12.31 -15.55 -10.61
CA ARG A 318 -12.39 -15.96 -9.20
C ARG A 318 -11.10 -16.65 -8.76
N GLY A 319 -10.55 -16.25 -7.61
CA GLY A 319 -9.35 -16.90 -7.06
C GLY A 319 -8.04 -16.71 -7.85
N SER A 320 -8.07 -16.04 -9.01
CA SER A 320 -6.92 -15.91 -9.91
C SER A 320 -5.75 -15.20 -9.23
N MET A 321 -5.99 -14.08 -8.54
CA MET A 321 -4.94 -13.37 -7.76
C MET A 321 -4.21 -14.26 -6.74
N LEU A 322 -4.94 -15.12 -6.03
CA LEU A 322 -4.37 -15.99 -5.00
C LEU A 322 -3.57 -17.13 -5.65
N SER A 323 -4.11 -17.75 -6.70
CA SER A 323 -3.44 -18.83 -7.43
C SER A 323 -2.15 -18.35 -8.10
N THR A 324 -2.18 -17.18 -8.75
CA THR A 324 -1.01 -16.52 -9.34
C THR A 324 0.03 -16.18 -8.28
N ALA A 325 -0.38 -15.68 -7.11
CA ALA A 325 0.55 -15.41 -6.01
C ALA A 325 1.26 -16.69 -5.51
N ILE A 326 0.54 -17.81 -5.37
CA ILE A 326 1.12 -19.11 -4.96
C ILE A 326 2.10 -19.62 -6.02
N PHE A 327 1.71 -19.53 -7.30
CA PHE A 327 2.55 -19.96 -8.41
C PHE A 327 3.83 -19.13 -8.51
N VAL A 328 3.72 -17.80 -8.47
CA VAL A 328 4.86 -16.87 -8.50
C VAL A 328 5.74 -17.07 -7.27
N TYR A 329 5.17 -17.34 -6.10
CA TYR A 329 5.94 -17.66 -4.90
C TYR A 329 6.77 -18.94 -5.08
N ALA A 330 6.18 -20.00 -5.65
CA ALA A 330 6.88 -21.23 -5.95
C ALA A 330 7.99 -21.03 -7.00
N ALA A 331 7.70 -20.31 -8.09
CA ALA A 331 8.65 -20.03 -9.17
C ALA A 331 9.84 -19.16 -8.71
N THR A 332 9.62 -18.24 -7.78
CA THR A 332 10.67 -17.37 -7.22
C THR A 332 11.45 -18.00 -6.06
N SER A 333 11.15 -19.24 -5.68
CA SER A 333 11.86 -19.97 -4.61
C SER A 333 13.40 -20.00 -4.76
N PRO A 334 13.99 -20.10 -5.96
CA PRO A 334 15.46 -20.04 -6.12
C PRO A 334 16.08 -18.72 -5.64
N VAL A 335 15.33 -17.61 -5.66
CA VAL A 335 15.79 -16.30 -5.18
C VAL A 335 16.06 -16.36 -3.68
N ASN A 336 15.16 -16.97 -2.91
CA ASN A 336 15.33 -17.17 -1.47
C ASN A 336 16.63 -17.94 -1.17
N GLY A 337 16.82 -19.06 -1.86
CA GLY A 337 17.99 -19.91 -1.71
C GLY A 337 19.27 -19.20 -2.09
N TYR A 338 19.26 -18.46 -3.21
CA TYR A 338 20.43 -17.72 -3.68
C TYR A 338 20.92 -16.69 -2.67
N PHE A 339 20.03 -15.80 -2.22
CA PHE A 339 20.40 -14.73 -1.28
C PHE A 339 20.69 -15.26 0.13
N GLY A 340 19.88 -16.20 0.63
CA GLY A 340 20.09 -16.80 1.95
C GLY A 340 21.35 -17.67 2.00
N GLY A 341 21.54 -18.54 1.02
CA GLY A 341 22.70 -19.43 0.91
C GLY A 341 24.02 -18.67 0.70
N SER A 342 24.01 -17.63 -0.14
CA SER A 342 25.15 -16.72 -0.36
C SER A 342 25.56 -16.01 0.92
N LEU A 343 24.61 -15.37 1.61
CA LEU A 343 24.90 -14.63 2.85
C LEU A 343 25.37 -15.55 3.97
N TYR A 344 24.77 -16.75 4.12
CA TYR A 344 25.19 -17.73 5.11
C TYR A 344 26.62 -18.24 4.86
N ALA A 345 27.00 -18.44 3.59
CA ALA A 345 28.37 -18.80 3.22
C ALA A 345 29.36 -17.66 3.51
N LYS A 346 29.02 -16.41 3.19
CA LYS A 346 29.87 -15.23 3.50
C LYS A 346 30.14 -15.07 4.99
N GLN A 347 29.19 -15.45 5.84
CA GLN A 347 29.34 -15.41 7.30
C GLN A 347 30.07 -16.63 7.88
N GLY A 348 30.61 -17.53 7.06
CA GLY A 348 31.35 -18.72 7.51
C GLY A 348 30.46 -19.88 8.00
N GLY A 349 29.18 -19.89 7.60
CA GLY A 349 28.20 -20.89 7.99
C GLY A 349 28.47 -22.29 7.42
N ARG A 350 28.73 -23.28 8.28
CA ARG A 350 29.00 -24.67 7.88
C ARG A 350 27.74 -25.52 7.64
N ARG A 351 26.66 -25.27 8.39
CA ARG A 351 25.43 -26.11 8.39
C ARG A 351 24.42 -25.64 7.34
N TRP A 352 24.83 -25.64 6.08
CA TRP A 352 24.06 -25.02 4.98
C TRP A 352 22.74 -25.71 4.65
N ILE A 353 22.69 -27.04 4.82
CA ILE A 353 21.45 -27.81 4.65
C ILE A 353 20.36 -27.32 5.62
N LYS A 354 20.72 -27.03 6.88
CA LYS A 354 19.76 -26.49 7.86
C LYS A 354 19.25 -25.10 7.47
N GLN A 355 20.13 -24.25 6.94
CA GLN A 355 19.75 -22.92 6.46
C GLN A 355 18.79 -23.02 5.27
N MET A 356 19.04 -23.93 4.33
CA MET A 356 18.17 -24.20 3.19
C MET A 356 16.76 -24.65 3.63
N PHE A 357 16.65 -25.61 4.55
CA PHE A 357 15.35 -26.06 5.08
C PHE A 357 14.60 -24.92 5.75
N ILE A 358 15.27 -24.13 6.60
CA ILE A 358 14.64 -22.99 7.26
C ILE A 358 14.23 -21.93 6.25
N GLY A 359 15.06 -21.64 5.23
CA GLY A 359 14.70 -20.74 4.14
C GLY A 359 13.46 -21.20 3.37
N ALA A 360 13.36 -22.49 3.04
CA ALA A 360 12.25 -23.06 2.28
C ALA A 360 10.92 -23.01 3.05
N PHE A 361 10.94 -23.35 4.34
CA PHE A 361 9.72 -23.61 5.10
C PHE A 361 9.33 -22.49 6.08
N LEU A 362 10.16 -21.47 6.32
CA LEU A 362 9.85 -20.42 7.30
C LEU A 362 8.51 -19.71 7.00
N ILE A 363 8.35 -19.21 5.78
CA ILE A 363 7.12 -18.49 5.37
C ILE A 363 5.96 -19.46 5.13
N PRO A 364 6.12 -20.58 4.40
CA PRO A 364 5.01 -21.54 4.23
C PRO A 364 4.51 -22.12 5.54
N ALA A 365 5.39 -22.44 6.50
CA ALA A 365 4.97 -22.96 7.81
C ALA A 365 4.21 -21.91 8.62
N MET A 366 4.60 -20.63 8.55
CA MET A 366 3.87 -19.53 9.19
C MET A 366 2.47 -19.37 8.59
N VAL A 367 2.36 -19.37 7.26
CA VAL A 367 1.07 -19.24 6.56
C VAL A 367 0.17 -20.45 6.84
N CYS A 368 0.70 -21.67 6.66
CA CYS A 368 -0.04 -22.91 6.90
C CYS A 368 -0.42 -23.08 8.37
N GLY A 369 0.42 -22.67 9.31
CA GLY A 369 0.13 -22.72 10.74
C GLY A 369 -1.05 -21.82 11.11
N THR A 370 -1.05 -20.57 10.63
CA THR A 370 -2.17 -19.64 10.82
C THR A 370 -3.43 -20.14 10.11
N ALA A 371 -3.31 -20.62 8.88
CA ALA A 371 -4.44 -21.16 8.13
C ALA A 371 -5.05 -22.39 8.82
N PHE A 372 -4.23 -23.31 9.33
CA PHE A 372 -4.69 -24.49 10.07
C PHE A 372 -5.43 -24.11 11.36
N PHE A 373 -4.90 -23.14 12.11
CA PHE A 373 -5.57 -22.63 13.32
C PHE A 373 -6.94 -22.02 13.00
N ILE A 374 -7.01 -21.17 11.98
CA ILE A 374 -8.28 -20.58 11.53
C ILE A 374 -9.22 -21.66 11.00
N ASN A 375 -8.69 -22.66 10.30
CA ASN A 375 -9.48 -23.75 9.74
C ASN A 375 -10.13 -24.62 10.83
N PHE A 376 -9.44 -24.85 11.95
CA PHE A 376 -10.01 -25.54 13.10
C PHE A 376 -11.26 -24.81 13.63
N ILE A 377 -11.20 -23.48 13.72
CA ILE A 377 -12.34 -22.66 14.10
C ILE A 377 -13.43 -22.69 13.01
N ALA A 378 -13.05 -22.63 11.73
CA ALA A 378 -14.00 -22.72 10.61
C ALA A 378 -14.83 -24.01 10.66
N ILE A 379 -14.16 -25.16 10.91
CA ILE A 379 -14.81 -26.46 11.05
C ILE A 379 -15.75 -26.48 12.24
N TYR A 380 -15.35 -25.91 13.39
CA TYR A 380 -16.21 -25.81 14.56
C TYR A 380 -17.51 -25.02 14.29
N TYR A 381 -17.42 -23.97 13.47
CA TYR A 381 -18.58 -23.20 13.04
C TYR A 381 -19.35 -23.81 11.86
N HIS A 382 -18.90 -24.92 11.26
CA HIS A 382 -19.44 -25.43 9.99
C HIS A 382 -19.45 -24.38 8.86
N ALA A 383 -18.47 -23.47 8.87
CA ALA A 383 -18.36 -22.42 7.86
C ALA A 383 -17.92 -22.99 6.50
N SER A 384 -18.49 -22.48 5.40
CA SER A 384 -18.09 -22.79 4.00
C SER A 384 -16.62 -22.49 3.70
N ARG A 385 -16.00 -21.57 4.46
CA ARG A 385 -14.57 -21.25 4.32
C ARG A 385 -13.62 -22.20 5.03
N ALA A 386 -14.12 -23.33 5.52
CA ALA A 386 -13.26 -24.43 5.92
C ALA A 386 -12.54 -24.98 4.68
N ILE A 387 -11.22 -24.90 4.68
CA ILE A 387 -10.36 -25.43 3.63
C ILE A 387 -10.47 -26.96 3.66
N PRO A 388 -10.84 -27.62 2.54
CA PRO A 388 -10.98 -29.06 2.51
C PRO A 388 -9.62 -29.76 2.69
N PHE A 389 -9.62 -30.97 3.23
CA PHE A 389 -8.38 -31.72 3.49
C PHE A 389 -7.53 -31.92 2.22
N GLY A 390 -8.17 -32.13 1.06
CA GLY A 390 -7.48 -32.32 -0.21
C GLY A 390 -6.61 -31.13 -0.62
N THR A 391 -7.09 -29.89 -0.45
CA THR A 391 -6.33 -28.69 -0.81
C THR A 391 -5.16 -28.45 0.16
N MET A 392 -5.32 -28.80 1.44
CA MET A 392 -4.20 -28.76 2.39
C MET A 392 -3.06 -29.70 1.98
N VAL A 393 -3.40 -30.92 1.56
CA VAL A 393 -2.42 -31.89 1.06
C VAL A 393 -1.77 -31.36 -0.23
N ALA A 394 -2.54 -30.77 -1.14
CA ALA A 394 -2.01 -30.17 -2.37
C ALA A 394 -1.00 -29.05 -2.08
N VAL A 395 -1.29 -28.13 -1.15
CA VAL A 395 -0.35 -27.06 -0.73
C VAL A 395 0.92 -27.66 -0.10
N CYS A 396 0.80 -28.70 0.72
CA CYS A 396 1.96 -29.42 1.26
C CYS A 396 2.79 -30.05 0.13
N CYS A 397 2.17 -30.67 -0.87
CA CYS A 397 2.85 -31.22 -2.03
C CYS A 397 3.61 -30.14 -2.82
N ILE A 398 3.03 -28.96 -3.03
CA ILE A 398 3.72 -27.82 -3.65
C ILE A 398 4.96 -27.43 -2.82
N CYS A 399 4.84 -27.38 -1.49
CA CYS A 399 5.96 -27.06 -0.61
C CYS A 399 7.12 -28.06 -0.72
N PHE A 400 6.83 -29.37 -0.73
CA PHE A 400 7.85 -30.41 -0.76
C PHE A 400 8.41 -30.71 -2.15
N PHE A 401 7.58 -30.73 -3.19
CA PHE A 401 7.97 -31.16 -4.53
C PHE A 401 8.33 -30.01 -5.47
N VAL A 402 7.94 -28.77 -5.16
CA VAL A 402 8.24 -27.59 -5.98
C VAL A 402 9.18 -26.65 -5.22
N ILE A 403 8.73 -26.10 -4.09
CA ILE A 403 9.48 -25.07 -3.36
C ILE A 403 10.82 -25.60 -2.84
N LEU A 404 10.85 -26.76 -2.18
CA LEU A 404 12.08 -27.33 -1.61
C LEU A 404 13.19 -27.58 -2.66
N PRO A 405 12.96 -28.28 -3.79
CA PRO A 405 14.01 -28.50 -4.79
C PRO A 405 14.44 -27.21 -5.50
N LEU A 406 13.51 -26.31 -5.82
CA LEU A 406 13.85 -24.99 -6.41
C LEU A 406 14.72 -24.15 -5.46
N ASN A 407 14.41 -24.16 -4.16
CA ASN A 407 15.21 -23.47 -3.14
C ASN A 407 16.61 -24.09 -2.98
N LEU A 408 16.72 -25.42 -3.08
CA LEU A 408 18.00 -26.13 -3.06
C LEU A 408 18.91 -25.67 -4.22
N VAL A 409 18.37 -25.62 -5.45
CA VAL A 409 19.10 -25.14 -6.63
C VAL A 409 19.60 -23.71 -6.38
N GLY A 410 18.73 -22.82 -5.91
CA GLY A 410 19.10 -21.45 -5.55
C GLY A 410 20.23 -21.39 -4.51
N THR A 411 20.14 -22.22 -3.47
CA THR A 411 21.13 -22.28 -2.39
C THR A 411 22.51 -22.72 -2.87
N ILE A 412 22.57 -23.75 -3.72
CA ILE A 412 23.83 -24.22 -4.31
C ILE A 412 24.46 -23.13 -5.19
N LEU A 413 23.65 -22.50 -6.06
CA LEU A 413 24.12 -21.41 -6.92
C LEU A 413 24.63 -20.22 -6.11
N GLY A 414 23.89 -19.78 -5.09
CA GLY A 414 24.27 -18.65 -4.24
C GLY A 414 25.58 -18.87 -3.49
N ARG A 415 25.78 -20.08 -2.96
CA ARG A 415 27.02 -20.47 -2.26
C ARG A 415 28.23 -20.50 -3.19
N ASN A 416 28.07 -21.03 -4.41
CA ASN A 416 29.17 -21.18 -5.34
C ASN A 416 29.54 -19.87 -6.05
N LEU A 417 28.54 -19.07 -6.45
CA LEU A 417 28.77 -17.83 -7.22
C LEU A 417 29.09 -16.62 -6.35
N SER A 418 28.56 -16.58 -5.12
CA SER A 418 28.66 -15.39 -4.27
C SER A 418 28.95 -15.72 -2.81
N GLY A 419 29.30 -16.96 -2.46
CA GLY A 419 29.54 -17.35 -1.07
C GLY A 419 30.86 -16.87 -0.47
N GLN A 420 31.79 -16.34 -1.28
CA GLN A 420 33.05 -15.81 -0.77
C GLN A 420 32.89 -14.39 -0.20
N PRO A 421 33.36 -14.12 1.03
CA PRO A 421 33.35 -12.78 1.61
C PRO A 421 34.45 -11.90 0.98
N ASN A 422 34.05 -10.77 0.40
CA ASN A 422 34.96 -9.74 -0.11
C ASN A 422 34.96 -8.53 0.83
N PHE A 423 35.69 -8.63 1.96
CA PHE A 423 35.79 -7.52 2.92
C PHE A 423 36.89 -6.53 2.51
N PRO A 424 36.65 -5.22 2.59
CA PRO A 424 37.63 -4.19 2.23
C PRO A 424 38.80 -4.10 3.21
N CYS A 425 38.61 -4.59 4.44
CA CYS A 425 39.63 -4.65 5.48
C CYS A 425 39.58 -5.99 6.22
N ARG A 426 40.67 -6.32 6.92
CA ARG A 426 40.76 -7.52 7.75
C ARG A 426 39.95 -7.32 9.04
N VAL A 427 39.18 -8.34 9.40
CA VAL A 427 38.45 -8.39 10.68
C VAL A 427 39.42 -8.58 11.83
N ASN A 428 39.27 -7.80 12.91
CA ASN A 428 40.10 -7.97 14.11
C ASN A 428 39.84 -9.32 14.78
N ALA A 429 40.89 -9.94 15.34
CA ALA A 429 40.80 -11.25 15.96
C ALA A 429 39.98 -11.23 17.27
N VAL A 430 40.16 -10.18 18.06
CA VAL A 430 39.48 -9.99 19.35
C VAL A 430 38.39 -8.93 19.19
N PRO A 431 37.12 -9.25 19.54
CA PRO A 431 36.05 -8.26 19.50
C PRO A 431 36.29 -7.17 20.55
N ARG A 432 36.14 -5.91 20.17
CA ARG A 432 36.25 -4.80 21.12
C ARG A 432 35.08 -4.78 22.12
N PRO A 433 35.31 -4.38 23.38
CA PRO A 433 34.23 -4.15 24.34
C PRO A 433 33.39 -2.94 23.88
N ILE A 434 32.08 -3.06 23.99
CA ILE A 434 31.13 -2.01 23.60
C ILE A 434 31.00 -1.05 24.78
N PRO A 435 31.21 0.28 24.59
CA PRO A 435 31.07 1.25 25.68
C PRO A 435 29.62 1.40 26.12
N GLU A 436 29.42 1.94 27.32
CA GLU A 436 28.09 2.31 27.79
C GLU A 436 27.52 3.44 26.94
N LYS A 437 26.36 3.19 26.34
CA LYS A 437 25.67 4.11 25.45
C LYS A 437 24.53 4.82 26.18
N LYS A 438 24.20 6.03 25.69
CA LYS A 438 23.02 6.77 26.17
C LYS A 438 21.74 6.01 25.81
N TRP A 439 20.69 6.17 26.62
CA TRP A 439 19.40 5.47 26.46
C TRP A 439 18.82 5.56 25.03
N PHE A 440 18.91 6.72 24.38
CA PHE A 440 18.37 6.93 23.02
C PHE A 440 19.21 6.29 21.91
N MET A 441 20.44 5.88 22.20
CA MET A 441 21.32 5.14 21.28
C MET A 441 21.18 3.62 21.46
N GLU A 442 20.29 3.16 22.34
CA GLU A 442 20.03 1.73 22.49
C GLU A 442 19.36 1.15 21.23
N PRO A 443 19.78 -0.05 20.77
CA PRO A 443 19.22 -0.70 19.59
C PRO A 443 17.72 -0.85 19.63
N ALA A 444 17.13 -1.15 20.80
CA ALA A 444 15.69 -1.28 20.95
C ALA A 444 14.96 0.04 20.65
N VAL A 445 15.45 1.16 21.19
CA VAL A 445 14.88 2.49 20.95
C VAL A 445 15.03 2.89 19.48
N ILE A 446 16.20 2.66 18.89
CA ILE A 446 16.46 2.92 17.46
C ILE A 446 15.53 2.10 16.57
N VAL A 447 15.32 0.82 16.89
CA VAL A 447 14.42 -0.08 16.14
C VAL A 447 12.97 0.40 16.21
N CYS A 448 12.49 0.77 17.39
CA CYS A 448 11.14 1.32 17.55
C CYS A 448 10.98 2.61 16.74
N LEU A 449 11.87 3.59 16.91
CA LEU A 449 11.77 4.88 16.22
C LEU A 449 11.92 4.76 14.69
N GLY A 450 12.72 3.80 14.20
CA GLY A 450 12.96 3.59 12.77
C GLY A 450 11.70 3.28 11.97
N GLY A 451 10.71 2.60 12.56
CA GLY A 451 9.51 2.17 11.85
C GLY A 451 8.45 3.26 11.66
N ILE A 452 8.53 4.36 12.41
CA ILE A 452 7.52 5.44 12.43
C ILE A 452 7.46 6.15 11.08
N LEU A 453 8.61 6.50 10.51
CA LEU A 453 8.68 7.27 9.27
C LEU A 453 8.22 6.47 8.04
N PRO A 454 8.67 5.22 7.81
CA PRO A 454 8.12 4.41 6.73
C PRO A 454 6.62 4.14 6.92
N PHE A 455 6.14 3.92 8.15
CA PHE A 455 4.70 3.78 8.42
C PHE A 455 3.93 5.04 8.03
N GLY A 456 4.41 6.24 8.41
CA GLY A 456 3.80 7.50 8.02
C GLY A 456 3.68 7.69 6.50
N SER A 457 4.64 7.17 5.73
CA SER A 457 4.64 7.24 4.26
C SER A 457 3.68 6.27 3.55
N ILE A 458 3.13 5.28 4.26
CA ILE A 458 2.18 4.32 3.69
C ILE A 458 0.81 4.34 4.37
N PHE A 459 0.64 5.17 5.40
CA PHE A 459 -0.53 5.15 6.29
C PHE A 459 -1.87 5.32 5.54
N ILE A 460 -1.94 6.27 4.61
CA ILE A 460 -3.18 6.54 3.86
C ILE A 460 -3.50 5.40 2.89
N GLU A 461 -2.52 4.83 2.22
CA GLU A 461 -2.74 3.69 1.32
C GLU A 461 -3.10 2.42 2.08
N MET A 462 -2.51 2.22 3.26
CA MET A 462 -2.87 1.12 4.15
C MET A 462 -4.35 1.16 4.53
N TYR A 463 -4.94 2.35 4.72
CA TYR A 463 -6.37 2.50 4.95
C TYR A 463 -7.22 2.00 3.77
N PHE A 464 -6.82 2.32 2.53
CA PHE A 464 -7.51 1.86 1.34
C PHE A 464 -7.38 0.35 1.17
N ILE A 465 -6.17 -0.19 1.34
CA ILE A 465 -5.91 -1.64 1.29
C ILE A 465 -6.78 -2.37 2.32
N PHE A 466 -6.82 -1.90 3.57
CA PHE A 466 -7.64 -2.51 4.63
C PHE A 466 -9.12 -2.42 4.32
N THR A 467 -9.58 -1.31 3.76
CA THR A 467 -10.98 -1.16 3.39
C THR A 467 -11.37 -2.05 2.21
N SER A 468 -10.48 -2.24 1.24
CA SER A 468 -10.72 -3.17 0.14
C SER A 468 -10.83 -4.62 0.61
N PHE A 469 -9.86 -5.09 1.41
CA PHE A 469 -9.87 -6.46 1.91
C PHE A 469 -11.02 -6.78 2.87
N TRP A 470 -11.39 -5.84 3.75
CA TRP A 470 -12.35 -6.12 4.83
C TRP A 470 -13.75 -5.55 4.58
N ALA A 471 -13.91 -4.53 3.74
CA ALA A 471 -15.22 -4.00 3.32
C ALA A 471 -15.66 -4.51 1.93
N TYR A 472 -14.94 -5.48 1.34
CA TYR A 472 -15.26 -6.15 0.07
C TYR A 472 -15.41 -5.20 -1.11
N LYS A 473 -14.57 -4.18 -1.18
CA LYS A 473 -14.44 -3.37 -2.39
C LYS A 473 -13.26 -3.88 -3.18
N ILE A 474 -13.49 -4.24 -4.44
CA ILE A 474 -12.42 -4.68 -5.33
C ILE A 474 -11.42 -3.53 -5.46
N TYR A 475 -10.18 -3.77 -5.04
CA TYR A 475 -9.09 -2.82 -5.25
C TYR A 475 -8.54 -3.02 -6.65
N TYR A 476 -8.82 -2.08 -7.55
CA TYR A 476 -8.41 -2.17 -8.96
C TYR A 476 -7.25 -1.21 -9.30
N VAL A 477 -6.79 -0.39 -8.36
CA VAL A 477 -5.82 0.68 -8.64
C VAL A 477 -4.37 0.23 -8.42
N TYR A 478 -3.96 -0.86 -9.08
CA TYR A 478 -2.65 -1.50 -8.90
C TYR A 478 -1.45 -0.60 -9.26
N GLY A 479 -1.64 0.37 -10.16
CA GLY A 479 -0.59 1.36 -10.50
C GLY A 479 -0.15 2.21 -9.30
N PHE A 480 -1.08 2.60 -8.42
CA PHE A 480 -0.71 3.32 -7.19
C PHE A 480 0.01 2.41 -6.19
N MET A 481 -0.38 1.14 -6.09
CA MET A 481 0.34 0.16 -5.25
C MET A 481 1.81 0.01 -5.65
N MET A 482 2.10 -0.01 -6.95
CA MET A 482 3.49 -0.06 -7.45
C MET A 482 4.29 1.18 -7.00
N LEU A 483 3.71 2.38 -7.12
CA LEU A 483 4.36 3.62 -6.73
C LEU A 483 4.63 3.66 -5.23
N VAL A 484 3.67 3.22 -4.43
CA VAL A 484 3.77 3.15 -2.96
C VAL A 484 4.84 2.16 -2.52
N LEU A 485 4.97 1.01 -3.20
CA LEU A 485 6.06 0.07 -2.97
C LEU A 485 7.43 0.71 -3.21
N VAL A 486 7.57 1.52 -4.28
CA VAL A 486 8.81 2.25 -4.58
C VAL A 486 9.12 3.29 -3.51
N ILE A 487 8.13 4.08 -3.08
CA ILE A 487 8.29 5.06 -2.00
C ILE A 487 8.72 4.35 -0.72
N LEU A 488 8.04 3.27 -0.33
CA LEU A 488 8.38 2.50 0.86
C LEU A 488 9.82 1.98 0.80
N CYS A 489 10.30 1.52 -0.36
CA CYS A 489 11.68 1.09 -0.53
C CYS A 489 12.69 2.21 -0.27
N ILE A 490 12.43 3.41 -0.83
CA ILE A 490 13.33 4.55 -0.65
C ILE A 490 13.34 5.00 0.81
N VAL A 491 12.17 5.15 1.44
CA VAL A 491 12.05 5.60 2.83
C VAL A 491 12.72 4.60 3.78
N THR A 492 12.47 3.30 3.63
CA THR A 492 13.09 2.27 4.47
C THR A 492 14.61 2.26 4.35
N VAL A 493 15.17 2.36 3.14
CA VAL A 493 16.62 2.47 2.94
C VAL A 493 17.18 3.74 3.58
N CYS A 494 16.55 4.90 3.41
CA CYS A 494 17.03 6.14 4.01
C CYS A 494 17.02 6.08 5.55
N VAL A 495 15.92 5.60 6.15
CA VAL A 495 15.80 5.54 7.61
C VAL A 495 16.79 4.55 8.21
N THR A 496 16.98 3.40 7.58
CA THR A 496 17.94 2.39 8.07
C THR A 496 19.39 2.85 7.96
N ILE A 497 19.76 3.66 6.95
CA ILE A 497 21.08 4.32 6.89
C ILE A 497 21.28 5.23 8.10
N VAL A 498 20.27 6.05 8.43
CA VAL A 498 20.33 6.97 9.59
C VAL A 498 20.44 6.19 10.90
N CYS A 499 19.61 5.16 11.11
CA CYS A 499 19.64 4.30 12.29
C CYS A 499 20.98 3.58 12.45
N THR A 500 21.52 3.04 11.35
CA THR A 500 22.82 2.34 11.34
C THR A 500 23.96 3.31 11.64
N TYR A 501 23.91 4.53 11.10
CA TYR A 501 24.89 5.57 11.38
C TYR A 501 24.90 5.97 12.87
N PHE A 502 23.74 6.15 13.49
CA PHE A 502 23.67 6.44 14.93
C PHE A 502 24.26 5.32 15.78
N LEU A 503 23.97 4.06 15.43
CA LEU A 503 24.50 2.89 16.13
C LEU A 503 26.02 2.79 16.02
N LEU A 504 26.58 2.97 14.81
CA LEU A 504 28.03 2.89 14.59
C LEU A 504 28.79 4.03 15.27
N ASN A 505 28.19 5.23 15.38
CA ASN A 505 28.77 6.32 16.16
C ASN A 505 28.75 6.08 17.66
N ALA A 506 27.90 5.17 18.15
CA ALA A 506 27.91 4.68 19.52
C ALA A 506 28.86 3.49 19.72
N GLU A 507 29.74 3.20 18.73
CA GLU A 507 30.75 2.14 18.77
C GLU A 507 30.17 0.72 18.94
N ASP A 508 28.89 0.52 18.61
CA ASP A 508 28.26 -0.80 18.57
C ASP A 508 28.31 -1.36 17.14
N TYR A 509 29.20 -2.33 16.92
CA TYR A 509 29.40 -2.98 15.62
C TYR A 509 28.29 -3.97 15.24
N ARG A 510 27.29 -4.25 16.11
CA ARG A 510 26.22 -5.23 15.87
C ARG A 510 25.08 -4.64 15.04
N TRP A 511 25.41 -4.05 13.90
CA TRP A 511 24.47 -3.29 13.08
C TRP A 511 23.51 -4.17 12.26
N GLN A 512 23.87 -5.42 11.93
CA GLN A 512 23.12 -6.28 11.01
C GLN A 512 21.67 -6.50 11.46
N TRP A 513 21.45 -6.88 12.72
CA TRP A 513 20.10 -7.07 13.27
C TRP A 513 19.38 -5.75 13.48
N THR A 514 20.06 -4.73 13.98
CA THR A 514 19.44 -3.41 14.22
C THR A 514 18.95 -2.80 12.91
N SER A 515 19.73 -2.92 11.84
CA SER A 515 19.37 -2.47 10.49
C SER A 515 18.13 -3.21 9.97
N PHE A 516 18.14 -4.55 10.01
CA PHE A 516 16.99 -5.38 9.64
C PHE A 516 15.73 -5.03 10.45
N LEU A 517 15.84 -5.00 11.78
CA LEU A 517 14.72 -4.77 12.68
C LEU A 517 14.19 -3.33 12.61
N SER A 518 15.05 -2.34 12.33
CA SER A 518 14.62 -0.94 12.19
C SER A 518 13.73 -0.70 10.97
N ALA A 519 13.91 -1.46 9.88
CA ALA A 519 12.97 -1.46 8.76
C ALA A 519 11.78 -2.39 9.03
N ALA A 520 12.01 -3.55 9.64
CA ALA A 520 10.94 -4.50 9.95
C ALA A 520 9.93 -3.94 10.96
N SER A 521 10.33 -3.01 11.83
CA SER A 521 9.45 -2.40 12.83
C SER A 521 8.28 -1.63 12.21
N THR A 522 8.35 -1.23 10.94
CA THR A 522 7.19 -0.72 10.18
C THR A 522 6.00 -1.68 10.24
N ALA A 523 6.23 -3.00 10.23
CA ALA A 523 5.18 -4.00 10.37
C ALA A 523 4.45 -3.94 11.73
N VAL A 524 5.16 -3.60 12.80
CA VAL A 524 4.57 -3.47 14.14
C VAL A 524 3.57 -2.32 14.14
N TYR A 525 3.92 -1.19 13.52
CA TYR A 525 3.02 -0.05 13.36
C TYR A 525 1.78 -0.41 12.52
N VAL A 526 1.97 -1.16 11.43
CA VAL A 526 0.85 -1.65 10.60
C VAL A 526 -0.06 -2.60 11.40
N TYR A 527 0.50 -3.49 12.22
CA TYR A 527 -0.30 -4.39 13.04
C TYR A 527 -1.04 -3.63 14.15
N MET A 528 -0.41 -2.66 14.83
CA MET A 528 -1.10 -1.76 15.76
C MET A 528 -2.23 -0.98 15.07
N TYR A 529 -2.00 -0.53 13.83
CA TYR A 529 -3.03 0.11 13.02
C TYR A 529 -4.20 -0.83 12.72
N SER A 530 -3.99 -2.13 12.54
CA SER A 530 -5.11 -3.08 12.39
C SER A 530 -5.99 -3.17 13.64
N PHE A 531 -5.44 -3.04 14.86
CA PHE A 531 -6.27 -2.92 16.06
C PHE A 531 -7.08 -1.63 16.05
N TYR A 532 -6.46 -0.51 15.70
CA TYR A 532 -7.17 0.77 15.57
C TYR A 532 -8.30 0.69 14.53
N TYR A 533 -8.02 0.12 13.36
CA TYR A 533 -9.00 -0.07 12.29
C TYR A 533 -10.18 -0.94 12.75
N TYR A 534 -9.88 -2.09 13.37
CA TYR A 534 -10.87 -3.02 13.89
C TYR A 534 -11.81 -2.39 14.91
N PHE A 535 -11.30 -1.56 15.84
CA PHE A 535 -12.12 -0.99 16.92
C PHE A 535 -12.81 0.33 16.56
N PHE A 536 -12.19 1.18 15.75
CA PHE A 536 -12.66 2.56 15.53
C PHE A 536 -13.25 2.80 14.14
N LYS A 537 -12.75 2.12 13.10
CA LYS A 537 -13.21 2.37 11.71
C LYS A 537 -14.32 1.45 11.25
N THR A 538 -14.42 0.23 11.78
CA THR A 538 -15.60 -0.63 11.58
C THR A 538 -16.90 0.00 12.08
N LYS A 539 -16.82 0.99 12.97
CA LYS A 539 -17.97 1.73 13.51
C LYS A 539 -18.60 2.73 12.55
N PHE A 540 -17.92 3.12 11.47
CA PHE A 540 -18.26 4.35 10.73
C PHE A 540 -18.36 4.11 9.23
N LYS A 541 -19.52 3.60 8.77
CA LYS A 541 -19.99 3.84 7.41
C LYS A 541 -21.51 3.96 7.38
N SER A 542 -21.98 5.11 7.84
CA SER A 542 -23.23 5.70 7.38
C SER A 542 -23.10 6.00 5.89
N VAL A 543 -23.95 5.37 5.08
CA VAL A 543 -24.35 5.91 3.79
C VAL A 543 -25.60 6.74 4.08
N ASP A 544 -25.47 8.05 3.93
CA ASP A 544 -26.57 9.02 4.07
C ASP A 544 -27.55 8.90 2.90
N LEU A 545 -28.39 7.85 2.90
CA LEU A 545 -29.52 7.77 1.97
C LEU A 545 -30.75 7.03 2.53
N ILE A 546 -31.01 7.08 3.84
CA ILE A 546 -32.32 6.68 4.41
C ILE A 546 -32.69 7.66 5.54
N PRO A 547 -33.92 8.20 5.60
CA PRO A 547 -34.27 9.26 6.53
C PRO A 547 -34.21 8.84 8.00
N LYS A 548 -33.72 9.78 8.81
CA LYS A 548 -33.66 9.78 10.27
C LYS A 548 -35.01 9.51 10.94
N ILE A 549 -35.33 8.27 11.30
CA ILE A 549 -36.06 7.93 12.54
C ILE A 549 -35.50 6.58 13.02
N SER A 550 -34.95 6.52 14.25
CA SER A 550 -34.38 5.32 14.91
C SER A 550 -32.97 4.85 14.51
N MET A 551 -32.14 5.74 13.94
CA MET A 551 -30.78 5.43 13.49
C MET A 551 -29.69 5.81 14.52
N TYR A 552 -29.76 5.32 15.77
CA TYR A 552 -28.67 5.49 16.75
C TYR A 552 -28.27 4.19 17.48
N LYS A 553 -28.90 3.05 17.17
CA LYS A 553 -28.64 1.77 17.86
C LYS A 553 -28.39 0.57 16.94
N ILE A 554 -28.27 0.80 15.64
CA ILE A 554 -28.41 -0.22 14.60
C ILE A 554 -27.18 -0.17 13.67
N PHE A 555 -26.21 -1.05 13.98
CA PHE A 555 -25.19 -1.68 13.11
C PHE A 555 -23.89 -0.94 12.66
N PRO A 556 -22.71 -1.64 12.57
CA PRO A 556 -22.15 -2.56 13.60
C PRO A 556 -20.62 -2.69 13.70
N ARG A 557 -20.17 -3.24 14.84
CA ARG A 557 -18.86 -3.89 14.99
C ARG A 557 -18.80 -5.21 14.20
N MET A 558 -17.64 -5.61 13.69
CA MET A 558 -17.36 -7.04 13.45
C MET A 558 -17.36 -7.75 14.82
N TYR A 559 -18.11 -8.83 14.98
CA TYR A 559 -18.18 -9.58 16.25
C TYR A 559 -18.11 -11.09 16.00
N GLY A 560 -17.82 -11.88 17.03
CA GLY A 560 -17.71 -13.33 16.91
C GLY A 560 -16.27 -13.82 16.77
N LEU A 561 -16.02 -15.00 17.35
CA LEU A 561 -14.68 -15.59 17.51
C LEU A 561 -14.05 -15.97 16.17
N PHE A 562 -14.84 -16.43 15.21
CA PHE A 562 -14.34 -16.76 13.87
C PHE A 562 -13.87 -15.52 13.12
N GLN A 563 -14.70 -14.48 13.08
CA GLN A 563 -14.40 -13.22 12.39
C GLN A 563 -13.19 -12.49 12.98
N THR A 564 -13.04 -12.47 14.31
CA THR A 564 -11.89 -11.87 15.00
C THR A 564 -10.60 -12.64 14.74
N SER A 565 -10.65 -13.98 14.88
CA SER A 565 -9.47 -14.83 14.68
C SER A 565 -9.01 -14.81 13.24
N PHE A 566 -9.94 -14.81 12.29
CA PHE A 566 -9.65 -14.64 10.87
C PHE A 566 -8.98 -13.29 10.60
N TYR A 567 -9.56 -12.19 11.09
CA TYR A 567 -9.01 -10.84 10.90
C TYR A 567 -7.59 -10.73 11.45
N PHE A 568 -7.39 -10.99 12.74
CA PHE A 568 -6.09 -10.80 13.38
C PHE A 568 -5.04 -11.82 12.91
N GLY A 569 -5.44 -13.06 12.60
CA GLY A 569 -4.54 -14.08 12.06
C GLY A 569 -3.95 -13.68 10.72
N TYR A 570 -4.78 -13.30 9.75
CA TYR A 570 -4.28 -12.86 8.43
C TYR A 570 -3.55 -11.51 8.50
N MET A 571 -3.96 -10.59 9.38
CA MET A 571 -3.21 -9.34 9.59
C MET A 571 -1.83 -9.56 10.22
N ALA A 572 -1.69 -10.54 11.11
CA ALA A 572 -0.39 -10.93 11.67
C ALA A 572 0.54 -11.51 10.58
N VAL A 573 0.00 -12.36 9.69
CA VAL A 573 0.75 -12.91 8.55
C VAL A 573 1.16 -11.81 7.57
N PHE A 574 0.22 -10.93 7.20
CA PHE A 574 0.47 -9.80 6.30
C PHE A 574 1.54 -8.85 6.85
N SER A 575 1.40 -8.43 8.10
CA SER A 575 2.39 -7.55 8.76
C SER A 575 3.75 -8.24 8.87
N THR A 576 3.82 -9.51 9.25
CA THR A 576 5.09 -10.24 9.33
C THR A 576 5.78 -10.33 7.97
N ALA A 577 5.03 -10.64 6.90
CA ALA A 577 5.56 -10.65 5.54
C ALA A 577 6.08 -9.27 5.12
N LEU A 578 5.33 -8.20 5.41
CA LEU A 578 5.75 -6.81 5.16
C LEU A 578 7.03 -6.47 5.94
N GLY A 579 7.15 -6.89 7.20
CA GLY A 579 8.33 -6.64 8.03
C GLY A 579 9.57 -7.34 7.49
N ILE A 580 9.44 -8.60 7.07
CA ILE A 580 10.53 -9.37 6.45
C ILE A 580 10.93 -8.75 5.10
N MET A 581 9.96 -8.29 4.30
CA MET A 581 10.19 -7.56 3.05
C MET A 581 10.93 -6.23 3.29
N CYS A 582 10.48 -5.40 4.23
CA CYS A 582 11.17 -4.15 4.56
C CYS A 582 12.57 -4.41 5.14
N GLY A 583 12.73 -5.46 5.95
CA GLY A 583 13.98 -5.81 6.62
C GLY A 583 15.14 -6.19 5.69
N PHE A 584 14.89 -6.70 4.48
CA PHE A 584 15.97 -7.12 3.57
C PHE A 584 16.61 -5.94 2.80
N LEU A 585 15.82 -4.92 2.44
CA LEU A 585 16.26 -3.77 1.62
C LEU A 585 17.53 -3.07 2.16
N PRO A 586 17.69 -2.86 3.48
CA PRO A 586 18.85 -2.19 4.08
C PRO A 586 20.17 -2.92 3.95
N ILE A 587 20.22 -4.21 3.58
CA ILE A 587 21.48 -4.97 3.52
C ILE A 587 22.34 -4.59 2.31
N SER A 588 21.75 -3.88 1.35
CA SER A 588 22.48 -3.18 0.30
C SER A 588 23.14 -1.87 0.78
N ALA A 589 22.67 -1.27 1.87
CA ALA A 589 23.15 0.02 2.36
C ALA A 589 24.58 0.01 2.93
N PRO A 590 25.07 -1.05 3.61
CA PRO A 590 26.47 -1.19 3.99
C PRO A 590 27.41 -1.34 2.80
N LEU A 591 26.94 -1.81 1.63
CA LEU A 591 27.72 -1.79 0.39
C LEU A 591 27.86 -0.37 -0.16
N VAL A 592 26.82 0.47 0.01
CA VAL A 592 26.88 1.91 -0.30
C VAL A 592 27.78 2.62 0.70
N ILE A 593 27.64 2.37 2.01
CA ILE A 593 28.54 2.92 3.04
C ILE A 593 29.97 2.40 2.85
N ALA A 594 30.17 1.12 2.49
CA ALA A 594 31.49 0.56 2.18
C ALA A 594 32.09 1.12 0.89
N SER A 595 31.27 1.46 -0.11
CA SER A 595 31.73 2.23 -1.29
C SER A 595 32.02 3.70 -0.97
N LEU A 596 31.50 4.20 0.17
CA LEU A 596 31.79 5.52 0.73
C LEU A 596 32.96 5.48 1.73
N ILE A 597 33.50 4.29 2.08
CA ILE A 597 34.75 4.17 2.86
C ILE A 597 35.90 4.49 1.90
N PRO A 598 36.64 5.59 2.11
CA PRO A 598 37.74 5.95 1.23
C PRO A 598 38.86 4.89 1.32
N HIS A 599 39.05 4.12 0.26
CA HIS A 599 40.34 3.47 0.00
C HIS A 599 41.40 4.56 -0.18
N LYS A 600 42.62 4.32 0.32
CA LYS A 600 43.82 5.18 0.20
C LYS A 600 44.25 5.54 -1.25
N GLY A 601 43.39 5.41 -2.26
CA GLY A 601 43.76 5.66 -3.66
C GLY A 601 42.64 6.08 -4.62
N ILE A 602 41.38 6.27 -4.17
CA ILE A 602 40.31 6.73 -5.08
C ILE A 602 39.78 8.07 -4.59
N LYS A 603 40.00 9.12 -5.38
CA LYS A 603 39.53 10.48 -5.12
C LYS A 603 37.99 10.46 -4.94
N PRO A 604 37.45 10.73 -3.74
CA PRO A 604 36.00 10.65 -3.42
C PRO A 604 35.11 11.69 -4.13
N ALA A 605 35.68 12.46 -5.05
CA ALA A 605 34.97 13.44 -5.86
C ALA A 605 34.13 12.79 -6.97
N LEU A 606 34.49 11.59 -7.48
CA LEU A 606 33.98 11.17 -8.79
C LEU A 606 32.59 10.52 -8.82
N PHE A 607 32.10 9.87 -7.76
CA PHE A 607 30.89 9.03 -7.86
C PHE A 607 29.59 9.70 -7.41
N TRP A 608 29.61 10.63 -6.44
CA TRP A 608 28.41 11.35 -5.99
C TRP A 608 28.38 12.83 -6.37
N GLN A 609 29.49 13.39 -6.90
CA GLN A 609 29.39 14.62 -7.68
C GLN A 609 28.69 14.38 -9.03
N ALA A 610 28.60 13.12 -9.49
CA ALA A 610 28.07 12.81 -10.82
C ALA A 610 26.58 13.12 -11.01
N LEU A 611 25.65 12.93 -10.07
CA LEU A 611 24.22 13.15 -10.40
C LEU A 611 23.87 14.65 -10.57
N PRO A 612 24.24 15.55 -9.65
CA PRO A 612 24.05 16.98 -9.84
C PRO A 612 24.94 17.53 -10.96
N GLN A 613 26.17 17.00 -11.11
CA GLN A 613 27.06 17.43 -12.19
C GLN A 613 26.67 16.87 -13.57
N ILE A 614 25.99 15.73 -13.70
CA ILE A 614 25.48 15.24 -15.00
C ILE A 614 24.34 16.15 -15.48
N ILE A 615 23.47 16.62 -14.58
CA ILE A 615 22.45 17.61 -14.93
C ILE A 615 23.12 18.94 -15.31
N LEU A 616 24.09 19.42 -14.53
CA LEU A 616 24.82 20.66 -14.83
C LEU A 616 25.74 20.57 -16.07
N GLN A 617 26.35 19.41 -16.33
CA GLN A 617 27.22 19.13 -17.48
C GLN A 617 26.40 18.90 -18.75
N ARG A 618 25.21 18.28 -18.67
CA ARG A 618 24.30 18.11 -19.82
C ARG A 618 23.74 19.45 -20.32
N PHE A 619 23.69 20.47 -19.45
CA PHE A 619 23.32 21.85 -19.80
C PHE A 619 24.51 22.81 -20.01
N ARG A 620 25.78 22.35 -19.94
CA ARG A 620 27.01 23.13 -20.18
C ARG A 620 27.00 24.56 -19.59
N LEU A 621 26.82 24.72 -18.28
CA LEU A 621 27.04 26.01 -17.62
C LEU A 621 28.36 26.00 -16.83
N PHE A 622 29.47 26.29 -17.52
CA PHE A 622 30.80 26.43 -16.93
C PHE A 622 31.04 27.85 -16.42
N SER A 623 30.84 28.08 -15.12
CA SER A 623 31.43 29.22 -14.39
C SER A 623 31.37 28.97 -12.88
N ALA A 624 32.40 29.38 -12.13
CA ALA A 624 32.42 29.38 -10.65
C ALA A 624 31.25 30.19 -10.05
N VAL A 625 30.70 31.12 -10.85
CA VAL A 625 29.48 31.87 -10.55
C VAL A 625 28.25 30.96 -10.57
N THR A 626 28.13 30.04 -11.53
CA THR A 626 27.02 29.07 -11.65
C THR A 626 26.96 28.09 -10.48
N GLU A 627 28.11 27.63 -9.98
CA GLU A 627 28.18 26.73 -8.82
C GLU A 627 27.73 27.43 -7.52
N THR A 628 28.15 28.68 -7.34
CA THR A 628 27.72 29.53 -6.22
C THR A 628 26.21 29.84 -6.32
N ILE A 629 25.72 30.06 -7.54
CA ILE A 629 24.29 30.27 -7.83
C ILE A 629 23.48 29.01 -7.52
N CYS A 630 23.90 27.82 -7.96
CA CYS A 630 23.17 26.57 -7.70
C CYS A 630 23.14 26.17 -6.23
N ARG A 631 24.18 26.49 -5.46
CA ARG A 631 24.30 26.06 -4.06
C ARG A 631 23.71 27.04 -3.06
N SER A 632 23.64 28.33 -3.40
CA SER A 632 23.20 29.39 -2.48
C SER A 632 22.02 30.21 -3.00
N LEU A 633 21.81 30.33 -4.31
CA LEU A 633 20.73 31.13 -4.90
C LEU A 633 19.56 30.28 -5.37
N LEU A 634 19.80 29.11 -5.99
CA LEU A 634 18.76 28.22 -6.54
C LEU A 634 17.75 27.66 -5.52
N PRO A 635 18.13 27.39 -4.25
CA PRO A 635 17.14 26.99 -3.23
C PRO A 635 16.07 28.06 -2.97
N ILE A 636 16.36 29.33 -3.23
CA ILE A 636 15.47 30.47 -2.98
C ILE A 636 14.26 30.47 -3.94
N PRO A 637 14.43 30.51 -5.29
CA PRO A 637 13.31 30.42 -6.20
C PRO A 637 12.62 29.05 -6.09
N LEU A 638 13.35 27.96 -5.81
CA LEU A 638 12.73 26.65 -5.58
C LEU A 638 11.81 26.65 -4.35
N SER A 639 12.26 27.21 -3.21
CA SER A 639 11.42 27.32 -2.02
C SER A 639 10.20 28.23 -2.22
N ALA A 640 10.38 29.31 -3.00
CA ALA A 640 9.29 30.23 -3.35
C ALA A 640 8.26 29.55 -4.27
N CYS A 641 8.73 28.83 -5.30
CA CYS A 641 7.88 28.06 -6.20
C CYS A 641 7.15 26.93 -5.47
N LEU A 642 7.81 26.21 -4.57
CA LEU A 642 7.19 25.16 -3.76
C LEU A 642 6.13 25.72 -2.81
N ALA A 643 6.39 26.89 -2.19
CA ALA A 643 5.40 27.56 -1.35
C ALA A 643 4.17 28.00 -2.16
N ALA A 644 4.35 28.64 -3.32
CA ALA A 644 3.25 29.00 -4.22
C ALA A 644 2.46 27.77 -4.68
N PHE A 645 3.16 26.73 -5.13
CA PHE A 645 2.53 25.51 -5.61
C PHE A 645 1.73 24.80 -4.52
N SER A 646 2.24 24.76 -3.28
CA SER A 646 1.52 24.18 -2.14
C SER A 646 0.18 24.87 -1.87
N VAL A 647 0.11 26.20 -2.00
CA VAL A 647 -1.13 26.97 -1.82
C VAL A 647 -2.11 26.70 -2.96
N MET A 648 -1.61 26.70 -4.21
CA MET A 648 -2.43 26.42 -5.39
C MET A 648 -3.10 25.04 -5.30
N VAL A 649 -2.40 24.06 -4.75
CA VAL A 649 -2.90 22.68 -4.60
C VAL A 649 -3.84 22.55 -3.39
N VAL A 650 -3.47 23.08 -2.23
CA VAL A 650 -4.31 22.95 -1.01
C VAL A 650 -5.63 23.70 -1.15
N ARG A 651 -5.65 24.83 -1.86
CA ARG A 651 -6.85 25.66 -2.06
C ARG A 651 -7.50 25.46 -3.42
N SER A 652 -7.16 24.41 -4.17
CA SER A 652 -7.68 24.22 -5.53
C SER A 652 -9.21 24.12 -5.58
N GLU A 653 -9.84 23.62 -4.52
CA GLU A 653 -11.31 23.53 -4.41
C GLU A 653 -12.00 24.90 -4.46
N GLU A 654 -11.36 25.98 -4.02
CA GLU A 654 -11.91 27.34 -4.09
C GLU A 654 -12.04 27.86 -5.53
N SER A 655 -11.27 27.29 -6.48
CA SER A 655 -11.38 27.63 -7.90
C SER A 655 -12.55 26.92 -8.58
N GLU A 656 -13.01 25.79 -8.05
CA GLU A 656 -14.11 25.00 -8.62
C GLU A 656 -15.45 25.32 -7.95
N ASN A 657 -15.43 25.51 -6.63
CA ASN A 657 -16.61 25.79 -5.79
C ASN A 657 -16.86 27.30 -5.59
N GLY A 658 -15.83 28.12 -5.79
CA GLY A 658 -15.89 29.57 -5.59
C GLY A 658 -15.77 30.01 -4.13
N ILE A 659 -15.57 31.31 -3.94
CA ILE A 659 -15.47 31.96 -2.62
C ILE A 659 -16.52 33.05 -2.47
N GLN A 660 -16.89 33.35 -1.22
CA GLN A 660 -17.83 34.43 -0.95
C GLN A 660 -17.24 35.81 -1.28
N VAL A 661 -18.02 36.62 -1.99
CA VAL A 661 -17.73 38.02 -2.34
C VAL A 661 -18.66 38.96 -1.57
N PHE A 662 -18.13 40.11 -1.18
CA PHE A 662 -18.77 41.10 -0.33
C PHE A 662 -18.89 42.46 -1.04
N ASP A 663 -19.92 43.22 -0.69
CA ASP A 663 -20.06 44.62 -1.08
C ASP A 663 -19.20 45.55 -0.21
N SER A 664 -19.15 46.84 -0.55
CA SER A 664 -18.44 47.87 0.22
C SER A 664 -18.96 48.06 1.65
N ASN A 665 -20.16 47.55 1.95
CA ASN A 665 -20.80 47.63 3.27
C ASN A 665 -20.56 46.36 4.11
N GLY A 666 -19.85 45.37 3.57
CA GLY A 666 -19.53 44.10 4.24
C GLY A 666 -20.62 43.03 4.13
N ASN A 667 -21.66 43.22 3.31
CA ASN A 667 -22.70 42.23 3.09
C ASN A 667 -22.26 41.21 2.04
N ALA A 668 -22.56 39.93 2.27
CA ALA A 668 -22.28 38.86 1.31
C ALA A 668 -23.22 38.96 0.10
N VAL A 669 -22.63 39.06 -1.11
CA VAL A 669 -23.34 39.23 -2.38
C VAL A 669 -23.56 37.89 -3.08
N GLY A 670 -22.63 36.94 -2.92
CA GLY A 670 -22.73 35.60 -3.52
C GLY A 670 -21.40 34.85 -3.48
N VAL A 671 -21.33 33.73 -4.20
CA VAL A 671 -20.11 32.89 -4.31
C VAL A 671 -19.60 32.93 -5.75
N SER A 672 -18.34 33.33 -5.94
CA SER A 672 -17.70 33.46 -7.26
C SER A 672 -16.47 32.58 -7.40
N LYS A 673 -16.37 31.87 -8.52
CA LYS A 673 -15.24 31.00 -8.91
C LYS A 673 -14.08 31.82 -9.43
N GLU A 674 -14.34 32.89 -10.18
CA GLU A 674 -13.29 33.81 -10.65
C GLU A 674 -12.61 34.55 -9.49
N ALA A 675 -13.39 34.96 -8.48
CA ALA A 675 -12.83 35.50 -7.24
C ALA A 675 -11.96 34.46 -6.53
N GLY A 676 -12.37 33.19 -6.52
CA GLY A 676 -11.62 32.07 -5.95
C GLY A 676 -10.30 31.83 -6.66
N SER A 677 -10.32 31.71 -7.99
CA SER A 677 -9.12 31.56 -8.83
C SER A 677 -8.13 32.70 -8.64
N LYS A 678 -8.62 33.94 -8.55
CA LYS A 678 -7.80 35.12 -8.30
C LYS A 678 -7.21 35.13 -6.88
N ALA A 679 -8.01 34.79 -5.86
CA ALA A 679 -7.56 34.71 -4.48
C ALA A 679 -6.42 33.71 -4.30
N ILE A 680 -6.54 32.52 -4.90
CA ILE A 680 -5.49 31.49 -4.84
C ILE A 680 -4.18 31.99 -5.46
N LYS A 681 -4.23 32.62 -6.64
CA LYS A 681 -3.03 33.16 -7.32
C LYS A 681 -2.34 34.23 -6.47
N GLU A 682 -3.11 35.12 -5.87
CA GLU A 682 -2.55 36.20 -5.05
C GLU A 682 -1.96 35.70 -3.73
N THR A 683 -2.58 34.68 -3.11
CA THR A 683 -2.06 34.04 -1.90
C THR A 683 -0.85 33.15 -2.19
N ALA A 684 -0.81 32.50 -3.36
CA ALA A 684 0.38 31.78 -3.81
C ALA A 684 1.57 32.74 -4.02
N LEU A 685 1.32 33.91 -4.63
CA LEU A 685 2.34 34.94 -4.82
C LEU A 685 2.84 35.53 -3.49
N SER A 686 1.94 35.80 -2.54
CA SER A 686 2.34 36.32 -1.22
C SER A 686 3.22 35.30 -0.47
N ARG A 687 2.85 34.01 -0.49
CA ARG A 687 3.62 32.94 0.15
C ARG A 687 4.97 32.72 -0.54
N ALA A 688 5.03 32.75 -1.87
CA ALA A 688 6.29 32.70 -2.60
C ALA A 688 7.22 33.87 -2.25
N ALA A 689 6.67 35.09 -2.18
CA ALA A 689 7.44 36.28 -1.81
C ALA A 689 7.97 36.18 -0.37
N LEU A 690 7.16 35.72 0.59
CA LEU A 690 7.55 35.60 2.00
C LEU A 690 8.63 34.54 2.23
N PHE A 691 8.44 33.33 1.72
CA PHE A 691 9.43 32.26 1.86
C PHE A 691 10.70 32.52 1.05
N GLY A 692 10.56 33.10 -0.15
CA GLY A 692 11.68 33.52 -1.00
C GLY A 692 12.53 34.60 -0.32
N THR A 693 11.91 35.66 0.22
CA THR A 693 12.65 36.74 0.91
C THR A 693 13.32 36.25 2.20
N THR A 694 12.66 35.39 2.96
CA THR A 694 13.23 34.78 4.18
C THR A 694 14.47 33.93 3.89
N ALA A 695 14.52 33.27 2.73
CA ALA A 695 15.70 32.53 2.30
C ALA A 695 16.79 33.45 1.68
N ALA A 696 16.40 34.52 1.00
CA ALA A 696 17.30 35.42 0.27
C ALA A 696 18.06 36.40 1.16
N VAL A 697 17.35 37.08 2.07
CA VAL A 697 17.92 38.19 2.83
C VAL A 697 19.06 37.77 3.77
N PRO A 698 18.97 36.66 4.55
CA PRO A 698 20.10 36.19 5.36
C PRO A 698 21.31 35.83 4.51
N SER A 699 21.07 35.23 3.34
CA SER A 699 22.11 34.78 2.41
C SER A 699 22.85 35.97 1.78
N PHE A 700 22.11 37.00 1.41
CA PHE A 700 22.66 38.25 0.88
C PHE A 700 23.44 39.05 1.95
N LEU A 701 22.89 39.16 3.17
CA LEU A 701 23.57 39.80 4.29
C LEU A 701 24.90 39.11 4.61
N LEU A 702 24.92 37.77 4.58
CA LEU A 702 26.13 36.99 4.78
C LEU A 702 27.16 37.21 3.65
N ALA A 703 26.71 37.39 2.41
CA ALA A 703 27.59 37.68 1.28
C ALA A 703 28.26 39.06 1.42
N LEU A 704 27.53 40.07 1.91
CA LEU A 704 28.09 41.40 2.20
C LEU A 704 29.07 41.36 3.39
N LEU A 705 28.69 40.70 4.48
CA LEU A 705 29.52 40.61 5.68
C LEU A 705 30.84 39.87 5.44
N LYS A 706 30.85 38.85 4.57
CA LYS A 706 32.07 38.14 4.18
C LYS A 706 33.10 39.01 3.45
N ARG A 707 32.69 40.15 2.88
CA ARG A 707 33.61 41.14 2.26
C ARG A 707 34.26 42.07 3.28
N ALA A 708 33.77 42.12 4.52
CA ALA A 708 34.32 42.98 5.57
C ALA A 708 35.56 42.33 6.21
N LYS A 709 36.66 43.10 6.29
CA LYS A 709 37.94 42.66 6.88
C LYS A 709 37.82 42.16 8.32
N PHE A 710 36.87 42.69 9.09
CA PHE A 710 36.59 42.27 10.47
C PHE A 710 36.05 40.83 10.56
N VAL A 711 35.20 40.44 9.62
CA VAL A 711 34.55 39.10 9.60
C VAL A 711 35.51 38.03 9.07
N GLN A 712 36.45 38.40 8.20
CA GLN A 712 37.52 37.50 7.75
C GLN A 712 38.49 37.14 8.88
N ARG A 713 38.67 38.03 9.86
CA ARG A 713 39.58 37.82 11.00
C ARG A 713 38.98 36.90 12.08
N ASN A 714 37.65 36.86 12.21
CA ASN A 714 36.92 36.04 13.19
C ASN A 714 35.77 35.25 12.52
N PRO A 715 36.04 34.09 11.89
CA PRO A 715 35.03 33.33 11.13
C PRO A 715 33.91 32.72 12.00
N MET A 716 34.10 32.62 13.32
CA MET A 716 33.08 32.12 14.26
C MET A 716 31.84 33.02 14.38
N ILE A 717 31.91 34.29 13.96
CA ILE A 717 30.81 35.26 14.02
C ILE A 717 29.75 34.99 12.92
N ILE A 718 30.09 34.27 11.86
CA ILE A 718 29.22 34.03 10.71
C ILE A 718 27.97 33.21 11.08
N ALA A 719 28.12 32.20 11.94
CA ALA A 719 27.00 31.32 12.30
C ALA A 719 25.97 32.03 13.20
N PRO A 720 26.37 32.71 14.31
CA PRO A 720 25.45 33.49 15.13
C PRO A 720 24.70 34.55 14.34
N VAL A 721 25.39 35.32 13.49
CA VAL A 721 24.76 36.38 12.68
C VAL A 721 23.73 35.81 11.72
N ARG A 722 24.02 34.67 11.08
CA ARG A 722 23.05 34.00 10.19
C ARG A 722 21.80 33.54 10.94
N HIS A 723 21.96 32.95 12.13
CA HIS A 723 20.82 32.47 12.91
C HIS A 723 19.97 33.61 13.47
N VAL A 724 20.63 34.67 13.97
CA VAL A 724 19.94 35.88 14.46
C VAL A 724 19.24 36.61 13.32
N SER A 725 19.88 36.79 12.16
CA SER A 725 19.25 37.45 11.00
C SER A 725 18.03 36.66 10.52
N THR A 726 18.14 35.33 10.47
CA THR A 726 17.03 34.45 10.05
C THR A 726 15.87 34.55 11.04
N ALA A 727 16.14 34.52 12.36
CA ALA A 727 15.11 34.64 13.39
C ALA A 727 14.40 36.00 13.35
N ILE A 728 15.15 37.10 13.14
CA ILE A 728 14.57 38.45 12.99
C ILE A 728 13.66 38.52 11.77
N ILE A 729 14.08 37.95 10.63
CA ILE A 729 13.29 37.97 9.40
C ILE A 729 12.03 37.13 9.54
N PHE A 730 12.10 35.95 10.16
CA PHE A 730 10.91 35.16 10.49
C PHE A 730 9.95 35.90 11.44
N GLY A 731 10.48 36.63 12.43
CA GLY A 731 9.67 37.43 13.36
C GLY A 731 8.99 38.63 12.69
N LEU A 732 9.67 39.29 11.74
CA LEU A 732 9.13 40.43 10.99
C LEU A 732 8.25 40.01 9.80
N MET A 733 8.26 38.72 9.43
CA MET A 733 7.53 38.19 8.28
C MET A 733 6.02 38.44 8.39
N ILE A 734 5.44 38.21 9.56
CA ILE A 734 3.99 38.29 9.76
C ILE A 734 3.49 39.75 9.65
N PRO A 735 4.06 40.74 10.38
CA PRO A 735 3.63 42.14 10.23
C PRO A 735 3.84 42.71 8.83
N VAL A 736 4.98 42.39 8.18
CA VAL A 736 5.28 42.85 6.82
C VAL A 736 4.38 42.20 5.78
N SER A 737 4.00 40.92 5.97
CA SER A 737 3.05 40.25 5.09
C SER A 737 1.70 40.95 5.09
N PHE A 738 1.21 41.38 6.25
CA PHE A 738 -0.08 42.05 6.38
C PHE A 738 -0.09 43.48 5.81
N SER A 739 1.06 44.17 5.81
CA SER A 739 1.15 45.51 5.24
C SER A 739 1.28 45.49 3.71
N VAL A 740 2.01 44.50 3.16
CA VAL A 740 2.23 44.38 1.70
C VAL A 740 1.07 43.66 1.01
N PHE A 741 0.47 42.66 1.67
CA PHE A 741 -0.62 41.85 1.15
C PHE A 741 -1.83 41.93 2.10
N PRO A 742 -2.73 42.91 1.91
CA PRO A 742 -3.92 43.03 2.75
C PRO A 742 -4.83 41.80 2.60
N GLN A 743 -5.54 41.46 3.69
CA GLN A 743 -6.42 40.28 3.76
C GLN A 743 -7.62 40.34 2.79
N PHE A 744 -8.03 41.55 2.38
CA PHE A 744 -9.12 41.77 1.45
C PHE A 744 -8.58 42.10 0.05
N GLY A 745 -8.96 41.30 -0.93
CA GLY A 745 -8.75 41.57 -2.35
C GLY A 745 -9.91 42.36 -2.94
N LYS A 746 -9.64 43.15 -3.98
CA LYS A 746 -10.63 43.93 -4.73
C LYS A 746 -10.79 43.38 -6.14
N MET A 747 -12.03 43.36 -6.64
CA MET A 747 -12.35 42.94 -8.00
C MET A 747 -13.41 43.84 -8.62
N LYS A 748 -13.19 44.17 -9.90
CA LYS A 748 -14.21 44.82 -10.74
C LYS A 748 -15.21 43.76 -11.22
N ARG A 749 -16.48 44.14 -11.34
CA ARG A 749 -17.57 43.25 -11.75
C ARG A 749 -17.44 42.69 -13.16
N GLU A 750 -16.84 43.49 -14.05
CA GLU A 750 -16.53 43.10 -15.44
C GLU A 750 -15.66 41.83 -15.53
N ASN A 751 -14.94 41.49 -14.46
CA ASN A 751 -14.07 40.31 -14.39
C ASN A 751 -14.71 39.12 -13.65
N LEU A 752 -15.99 39.23 -13.26
CA LEU A 752 -16.75 38.18 -12.57
C LEU A 752 -17.78 37.56 -13.52
N GLU A 753 -18.37 36.44 -13.12
CA GLU A 753 -19.38 35.72 -13.90
C GLU A 753 -20.58 36.62 -14.25
N GLU A 754 -21.28 36.34 -15.37
CA GLU A 754 -22.37 37.17 -15.90
C GLU A 754 -23.48 37.48 -14.87
N GLU A 755 -23.72 36.57 -13.92
CA GLU A 755 -24.66 36.71 -12.80
C GLU A 755 -24.33 37.89 -11.86
N PHE A 756 -23.05 38.25 -11.74
CA PHE A 756 -22.60 39.38 -10.92
C PHE A 756 -22.52 40.69 -11.70
N GLN A 757 -22.57 40.63 -13.03
CA GLN A 757 -22.57 41.80 -13.92
C GLN A 757 -23.96 42.43 -14.02
N SER A 758 -25.03 41.66 -13.82
CA SER A 758 -26.43 42.12 -13.87
C SER A 758 -26.95 42.80 -12.61
N LEU A 759 -26.16 42.89 -11.53
CA LEU A 759 -26.57 43.51 -10.26
C LEU A 759 -26.42 45.05 -10.33
N GLU A 760 -27.51 45.79 -10.09
CA GLU A 760 -27.68 47.26 -10.24
C GLU A 760 -26.80 48.18 -9.35
N SER A 761 -25.83 47.65 -8.60
CA SER A 761 -24.98 48.45 -7.70
C SER A 761 -23.66 48.89 -8.36
N ASN A 762 -23.39 50.18 -8.45
CA ASN A 762 -22.12 50.68 -9.00
C ASN A 762 -20.96 50.61 -7.98
N GLY A 763 -20.38 49.42 -7.73
CA GLY A 763 -19.29 49.27 -6.75
C GLY A 763 -18.32 48.10 -6.97
N GLU A 764 -17.06 48.30 -6.56
CA GLU A 764 -16.04 47.24 -6.43
C GLU A 764 -16.52 46.16 -5.45
N LEU A 765 -16.23 44.89 -5.74
CA LEU A 765 -16.51 43.78 -4.85
C LEU A 765 -15.24 43.33 -4.13
N PHE A 766 -15.39 42.88 -2.90
CA PHE A 766 -14.32 42.49 -2.01
C PHE A 766 -14.37 40.99 -1.75
N TYR A 767 -13.21 40.34 -1.61
CA TYR A 767 -13.14 38.93 -1.23
C TYR A 767 -12.02 38.70 -0.24
N HIS A 768 -12.16 37.64 0.56
CA HIS A 768 -11.08 37.21 1.44
C HIS A 768 -10.03 36.44 0.64
N ARG A 769 -8.77 36.91 0.68
CA ARG A 769 -7.62 36.18 0.08
C ARG A 769 -7.20 34.95 0.88
N GLY A 770 -7.52 34.93 2.17
CA GLY A 770 -7.01 33.95 3.13
C GLY A 770 -5.59 34.29 3.62
N LEU A 771 -5.17 33.62 4.70
CA LEU A 771 -3.88 33.80 5.38
C LEU A 771 -2.76 32.94 4.78
#